data_AF-A0A7Y4UAB1-F1
#
_entry.id   AF-A0A7Y4UAB1-F1
#
_cell.length_a   1.000
_cell.length_b   1.000
_cell.length_c   1.000
_cell.angle_alpha   90.00
_cell.angle_beta   90.00
_cell.angle_gamma   90.00
#
_symmetry.space_group_name_H-M   'P 1'
#
loop_
_entity.id
_entity.type
_entity.pdbx_description
1 polymer ?
#
loop_
_entity_poly.entity_id
_entity_poly.type
_entity_poly.pdbx_seq_one_letter_code
_entity_poly.pdbx_strand_id
1 'polypeptide(L)'
;MSAKESSQIPRSLLDWPYATRQLLQTPDPEVIEAHARNLLSRALNVGRLTAFVGSGASMAYGRISWIDMLCAAQEAVLERYDAKSKKGELTGSHIVRLAALLKTHEIKKDRKYDASAQLTVFQLSEELDKAIDAEDRLRGERPTKTFRDTIMWVTRDERGHTERLLSDAFLDRDAESESIDFEDFLRTNSDSFTEFLSYKKPADDVEGVENKLIGQLVQRTLWGKSELPFKDRSLPQFPTKKVKQRKVHEDLENELTKIANLGKSQAESIVFDFEKFISSPVDRYRLAAQFRELPEKNRFQALAVIARNIDKLRDAEKQNRERKHSVRGDRLSRKNFHQRDPLLLLHRELSIRRFLTTNYDHEIGRLLKDIGYHRIQKGDKENAAKGLDAGDPIAPMYKEILFDHESTGELAALATSDRSRRRANWVVHLHGRAEEEGGSIIVTEEDYQRHYARNDEHRASMDDAVKLAFAAQPILFVGIGMDEVDLLRPLREFMSETTRLGDRLVVALLPADGEAKEESARKILLLRRYGVYTIHFGEASVSSSAEEKKSGRWLALIKKVKNSAEEILKLFDKAAGEKQRADFLNRRDQIREKSKKFSDGFKRTEWSLDEKDHPFFDEKDRLFFDTKANQITVRVPDAVETILARDLELEEEIDAFNEVLRFICQLHDSSDSKEEWFQFRRDAQSYRAMLAGTYNIIQTVCLCATLKRLAQSWKEWRNDWRTLPSP
;
A
#
# COMPACT_ATOMS: atom_id res chain seq x y z
N MET A 1 19.41 3.30 24.07
CA MET A 1 20.89 3.30 23.88
C MET A 1 21.52 3.06 25.25
N SER A 2 22.54 2.21 25.37
CA SER A 2 23.19 2.03 26.68
C SER A 2 24.14 3.19 26.98
N ALA A 3 24.40 3.51 28.25
CA ALA A 3 25.34 4.56 28.64
C ALA A 3 26.73 4.44 27.98
N LYS A 4 27.15 3.22 27.60
CA LYS A 4 28.39 2.98 26.83
C LYS A 4 28.32 3.48 25.38
N GLU A 5 27.17 3.42 24.70
CA GLU A 5 27.01 3.98 23.33
C GLU A 5 27.13 5.51 23.32
N SER A 6 26.87 6.19 24.44
CA SER A 6 27.09 7.63 24.54
C SER A 6 28.59 8.01 24.57
N SER A 7 29.47 7.07 24.92
CA SER A 7 30.91 7.34 25.11
C SER A 7 31.72 7.42 23.80
N GLN A 8 31.17 6.93 22.69
CA GLN A 8 31.79 7.02 21.35
C GLN A 8 31.21 8.16 20.50
N ILE A 9 30.18 8.85 20.99
CA ILE A 9 29.67 10.06 20.33
C ILE A 9 30.82 11.08 20.35
N PRO A 10 31.32 11.54 19.17
CA PRO A 10 32.37 12.55 19.13
C PRO A 10 32.04 13.70 20.08
N ARG A 11 32.99 14.12 20.93
CA ARG A 11 32.78 15.22 21.89
C ARG A 11 32.22 16.49 21.22
N SER A 12 32.45 16.67 19.91
CA SER A 12 31.85 17.73 19.09
C SER A 12 30.32 17.74 19.04
N LEU A 13 29.64 16.63 19.30
CA LEU A 13 28.18 16.56 19.42
C LEU A 13 27.67 17.04 20.78
N LEU A 14 28.54 17.13 21.80
CA LEU A 14 28.21 17.73 23.09
C LEU A 14 28.14 19.27 22.98
N ASP A 15 28.76 19.87 21.95
CA ASP A 15 28.69 21.31 21.67
C ASP A 15 27.37 21.74 21.00
N TRP A 16 26.30 20.97 21.23
CA TRP A 16 24.95 21.33 20.82
C TRP A 16 24.52 22.66 21.46
N PRO A 17 23.94 23.64 20.73
CA PRO A 17 23.33 23.60 19.40
C PRO A 17 24.24 23.94 18.20
N TYR A 18 25.55 24.05 18.37
CA TYR A 18 26.46 24.55 17.32
C TYR A 18 26.93 23.50 16.31
N ALA A 19 26.67 22.21 16.58
CA ALA A 19 27.07 21.08 15.74
C ALA A 19 26.46 21.09 14.33
N THR A 20 25.35 21.80 14.08
CA THR A 20 24.70 21.85 12.76
C THR A 20 25.62 22.41 11.67
N ARG A 21 26.49 23.38 11.97
CA ARG A 21 27.48 23.88 11.00
C ARG A 21 28.54 22.83 10.66
N GLN A 22 29.00 22.10 11.66
CA GLN A 22 30.00 21.04 11.48
C GLN A 22 29.42 19.87 10.67
N LEU A 23 28.15 19.50 10.92
CA LEU A 23 27.42 18.51 10.15
C LEU A 23 27.35 18.84 8.64
N LEU A 24 27.22 20.11 8.29
CA LEU A 24 27.18 20.53 6.88
C LEU A 24 28.56 20.52 6.22
N GLN A 25 29.61 20.82 7.00
CA GLN A 25 30.99 20.86 6.53
C GLN A 25 31.57 19.45 6.35
N THR A 26 31.28 18.54 7.29
CA THR A 26 31.75 17.15 7.27
C THR A 26 30.56 16.24 7.50
N PRO A 27 29.78 15.93 6.45
CA PRO A 27 28.52 15.23 6.60
C PRO A 27 28.75 13.74 6.81
N ASP A 28 28.98 13.35 8.06
CA ASP A 28 29.03 11.97 8.49
C ASP A 28 27.59 11.40 8.61
N PRO A 29 27.22 10.37 7.82
CA PRO A 29 25.89 9.78 7.82
C PRO A 29 25.42 9.25 9.18
N GLU A 30 26.33 8.75 10.03
CA GLU A 30 26.01 8.23 11.35
C GLU A 30 25.69 9.36 12.31
N VAL A 31 26.50 10.43 12.27
CA VAL A 31 26.29 11.62 13.09
C VAL A 31 24.98 12.32 12.69
N ILE A 32 24.66 12.40 11.39
CA ILE A 32 23.39 12.94 10.89
C ILE A 32 22.20 12.18 11.49
N GLU A 33 22.26 10.85 11.49
CA GLU A 33 21.16 10.03 12.01
C GLU A 33 21.05 10.08 13.54
N ALA A 34 22.16 9.99 14.27
CA ALA A 34 22.19 10.14 15.73
C ALA A 34 21.61 11.50 16.13
N HIS A 35 21.97 12.53 15.38
CA HIS A 35 21.44 13.88 15.58
C HIS A 35 19.94 13.95 15.32
N ALA A 36 19.44 13.32 14.25
CA ALA A 36 18.01 13.21 13.93
C ALA A 36 17.21 12.61 15.10
N ARG A 37 17.71 11.53 15.70
CA ARG A 37 17.07 10.84 16.84
C ARG A 37 16.96 11.74 18.06
N ASN A 38 18.02 12.47 18.40
CA ASN A 38 18.03 13.41 19.52
C ASN A 38 17.04 14.56 19.32
N LEU A 39 17.02 15.15 18.11
CA LEU A 39 16.08 16.19 17.75
C LEU A 39 14.63 15.68 17.85
N LEU A 40 14.36 14.47 17.35
CA LEU A 40 13.03 13.86 17.40
C LEU A 40 12.56 13.61 18.84
N SER A 41 13.40 13.05 19.72
CA SER A 41 13.09 12.87 21.15
C SER A 41 12.68 14.18 21.82
N ARG A 42 13.38 15.28 21.50
CA ARG A 42 13.03 16.61 22.00
C ARG A 42 11.66 17.07 21.47
N ALA A 43 11.41 16.92 20.18
CA ALA A 43 10.12 17.31 19.57
C ALA A 43 8.94 16.52 20.14
N LEU A 44 9.12 15.22 20.36
CA LEU A 44 8.16 14.35 21.02
C LEU A 44 7.88 14.80 22.47
N ASN A 45 8.92 15.18 23.21
CA ASN A 45 8.76 15.68 24.58
C ASN A 45 7.93 16.98 24.64
N VAL A 46 8.22 17.93 23.74
CA VAL A 46 7.43 19.16 23.61
C VAL A 46 6.00 18.86 23.15
N GLY A 47 5.79 17.80 22.37
CA GLY A 47 4.50 17.43 21.78
C GLY A 47 4.11 18.37 20.63
N ARG A 48 5.11 18.97 19.97
CA ARG A 48 4.95 19.83 18.80
C ARG A 48 5.24 19.14 17.46
N LEU A 49 5.46 17.84 17.48
CA LEU A 49 5.70 17.04 16.28
C LEU A 49 4.41 16.91 15.43
N THR A 50 4.58 17.04 14.12
CA THR A 50 3.56 16.77 13.09
C THR A 50 4.05 15.62 12.22
N ALA A 51 3.24 14.60 12.03
CA ALA A 51 3.56 13.51 11.11
C ALA A 51 3.11 13.89 9.71
N PHE A 52 4.01 13.76 8.73
CA PHE A 52 3.67 13.79 7.33
C PHE A 52 3.61 12.35 6.83
N VAL A 53 2.40 11.85 6.58
CA VAL A 53 2.15 10.44 6.31
C VAL A 53 1.91 10.25 4.81
N GLY A 54 2.74 9.43 4.17
CA GLY A 54 2.58 8.99 2.78
C GLY A 54 2.00 7.57 2.66
N SER A 55 1.84 7.10 1.43
CA SER A 55 1.17 5.83 1.11
C SER A 55 1.80 4.61 1.81
N GLY A 56 3.09 4.65 2.13
CA GLY A 56 3.76 3.54 2.81
C GLY A 56 3.27 3.24 4.22
N ALA A 57 2.64 4.21 4.90
CA ALA A 57 1.93 3.91 6.15
C ALA A 57 0.55 3.28 5.87
N SER A 58 -0.13 3.72 4.81
CA SER A 58 -1.41 3.17 4.38
C SER A 58 -1.29 1.76 3.77
N MET A 59 -0.14 1.41 3.19
CA MET A 59 0.15 0.06 2.66
C MET A 59 0.02 -1.03 3.74
N ALA A 60 0.19 -0.67 5.02
CA ALA A 60 -0.10 -1.52 6.17
C ALA A 60 -1.53 -2.08 6.19
N TYR A 61 -2.47 -1.36 5.56
CA TYR A 61 -3.88 -1.73 5.46
C TYR A 61 -4.22 -2.33 4.08
N GLY A 62 -3.19 -2.68 3.30
CA GLY A 62 -3.34 -3.12 1.92
C GLY A 62 -3.81 -1.99 1.00
N ARG A 63 -3.41 -0.74 1.25
CA ARG A 63 -3.65 0.34 0.27
C ARG A 63 -2.63 0.29 -0.85
N ILE A 64 -3.07 0.73 -2.02
CA ILE A 64 -2.23 0.79 -3.22
C ILE A 64 -1.13 1.85 -3.04
N SER A 65 0.06 1.57 -3.57
CA SER A 65 1.11 2.60 -3.67
C SER A 65 0.75 3.63 -4.74
N TRP A 66 1.37 4.82 -4.68
CA TRP A 66 1.21 5.83 -5.73
C TRP A 66 1.59 5.33 -7.13
N ILE A 67 2.66 4.54 -7.22
CA ILE A 67 3.14 3.97 -8.49
C ILE A 67 2.13 2.95 -9.02
N ASP A 68 1.61 2.07 -8.15
CA ASP A 68 0.62 1.08 -8.55
C ASP A 68 -0.71 1.73 -8.98
N MET A 69 -1.12 2.81 -8.30
CA MET A 69 -2.29 3.61 -8.69
C MET A 69 -2.10 4.24 -10.06
N LEU A 70 -0.93 4.80 -10.33
CA LEU A 70 -0.60 5.40 -11.62
C LEU A 70 -0.55 4.35 -12.73
N CYS A 71 0.05 3.18 -12.49
CA CYS A 71 0.01 2.06 -13.41
C CYS A 71 -1.43 1.63 -13.71
N ALA A 72 -2.27 1.44 -12.69
CA ALA A 72 -3.67 1.05 -12.87
C ALA A 72 -4.47 2.10 -13.68
N ALA A 73 -4.25 3.39 -13.42
CA ALA A 73 -4.90 4.46 -14.16
C ALA A 73 -4.42 4.52 -15.63
N GLN A 74 -3.12 4.38 -15.87
CA GLN A 74 -2.55 4.33 -17.22
C GLN A 74 -3.06 3.13 -18.03
N GLU A 75 -3.06 1.94 -17.41
CA GLU A 75 -3.55 0.69 -18.01
C GLU A 75 -5.02 0.82 -18.41
N ALA A 76 -5.88 1.30 -17.51
CA ALA A 76 -7.32 1.47 -17.78
C ALA A 76 -7.60 2.40 -18.98
N VAL A 77 -6.86 3.51 -19.09
CA VAL A 77 -7.01 4.45 -20.22
C VAL A 77 -6.51 3.83 -21.52
N LEU A 78 -5.38 3.11 -21.49
CA LEU A 78 -4.82 2.45 -22.67
C LEU A 78 -5.70 1.29 -23.17
N GLU A 79 -6.28 0.51 -22.26
CA GLU A 79 -7.24 -0.56 -22.59
C GLU A 79 -8.48 0.01 -23.28
N ARG A 80 -9.04 1.10 -22.74
CA ARG A 80 -10.17 1.80 -23.35
C ARG A 80 -9.83 2.32 -24.75
N TYR A 81 -8.65 2.91 -24.91
CA TYR A 81 -8.13 3.33 -26.21
C TYR A 81 -8.03 2.16 -27.18
N ASP A 82 -7.38 1.05 -26.79
CA ASP A 82 -7.14 -0.09 -27.66
C ASP A 82 -8.46 -0.79 -28.04
N ALA A 83 -9.42 -0.90 -27.13
CA ALA A 83 -10.75 -1.46 -27.38
C ALA A 83 -11.51 -0.64 -28.44
N LYS A 84 -11.53 0.69 -28.32
CA LYS A 84 -12.21 1.58 -29.28
C LYS A 84 -11.45 1.71 -30.60
N SER A 85 -10.11 1.72 -30.56
CA SER A 85 -9.27 1.74 -31.76
C SER A 85 -9.51 0.49 -32.61
N LYS A 86 -9.60 -0.70 -32.02
CA LYS A 86 -9.94 -1.96 -32.72
C LYS A 86 -11.29 -1.91 -33.41
N LYS A 87 -12.27 -1.20 -32.84
CA LYS A 87 -13.60 -1.00 -33.43
C LYS A 87 -13.62 0.09 -34.52
N GLY A 88 -12.49 0.76 -34.78
CA GLY A 88 -12.43 1.90 -35.69
C GLY A 88 -13.14 3.14 -35.16
N GLU A 89 -13.38 3.21 -33.85
CA GLU A 89 -14.12 4.29 -33.22
C GLU A 89 -13.27 5.53 -32.93
N LEU A 90 -11.94 5.42 -33.00
CA LEU A 90 -11.02 6.51 -32.73
C LEU A 90 -10.26 6.86 -34.00
N THR A 91 -10.65 7.96 -34.66
CA THR A 91 -9.99 8.45 -35.89
C THR A 91 -9.22 9.75 -35.69
N GLY A 92 -9.39 10.42 -34.54
CA GLY A 92 -8.67 11.65 -34.21
C GLY A 92 -7.17 11.44 -34.12
N SER A 93 -6.41 12.09 -35.00
CA SER A 93 -4.93 12.03 -35.02
C SER A 93 -4.30 12.46 -33.69
N HIS A 94 -4.97 13.34 -32.95
CA HIS A 94 -4.58 13.76 -31.62
C HIS A 94 -4.66 12.61 -30.59
N ILE A 95 -5.73 11.81 -30.61
CA ILE A 95 -5.93 10.68 -29.68
C ILE A 95 -4.85 9.62 -29.92
N VAL A 96 -4.59 9.29 -31.19
CA VAL A 96 -3.52 8.35 -31.58
C VAL A 96 -2.15 8.84 -31.11
N ARG A 97 -1.88 10.15 -31.25
CA ARG A 97 -0.62 10.75 -30.78
C ARG A 97 -0.50 10.68 -29.25
N LEU A 98 -1.56 11.01 -28.50
CA LEU A 98 -1.56 10.93 -27.05
C LEU A 98 -1.34 9.49 -26.56
N ALA A 99 -2.02 8.51 -27.16
CA ALA A 99 -1.81 7.09 -26.86
C ALA A 99 -0.37 6.63 -27.15
N ALA A 100 0.21 7.06 -28.27
CA ALA A 100 1.61 6.75 -28.59
C ALA A 100 2.60 7.38 -27.58
N LEU A 101 2.36 8.63 -27.17
CA LEU A 101 3.15 9.29 -26.14
C LEU A 101 3.01 8.59 -24.78
N LEU A 102 1.79 8.22 -24.40
CA LEU A 102 1.52 7.53 -23.14
C LEU A 102 2.19 6.14 -23.11
N LYS A 103 2.11 5.38 -24.22
CA LYS A 103 2.83 4.09 -24.37
C LYS A 103 4.36 4.26 -24.33
N THR A 104 4.88 5.38 -24.81
CA THR A 104 6.33 5.68 -24.72
C THR A 104 6.77 5.96 -23.28
N HIS A 105 5.86 6.51 -22.46
CA HIS A 105 6.07 6.78 -21.03
C HIS A 105 5.41 5.71 -20.14
N GLU A 106 5.23 4.49 -20.65
CA GLU A 106 4.64 3.37 -19.90
C GLU A 106 5.40 3.16 -18.58
N ILE A 107 4.68 3.22 -17.46
CA ILE A 107 5.25 3.00 -16.14
C ILE A 107 5.39 1.52 -15.87
N LYS A 108 6.64 1.08 -15.86
CA LYS A 108 6.98 -0.29 -15.44
C LYS A 108 7.25 -0.30 -13.95
N LYS A 109 6.52 -1.15 -13.22
CA LYS A 109 6.62 -1.32 -11.75
C LYS A 109 8.04 -1.59 -11.23
N ASP A 110 8.98 -1.96 -12.10
CA ASP A 110 10.34 -2.38 -11.77
C ASP A 110 11.43 -1.32 -11.99
N ARG A 111 11.09 -0.17 -12.60
CA ARG A 111 12.06 0.91 -12.81
C ARG A 111 12.01 1.91 -11.67
N LYS A 112 13.18 2.39 -11.23
CA LYS A 112 13.27 3.62 -10.43
C LYS A 112 12.71 4.75 -11.30
N TYR A 113 11.49 5.20 -10.99
CA TYR A 113 10.85 6.28 -11.72
C TYR A 113 11.33 7.63 -11.19
N ASP A 114 11.65 8.52 -12.11
CA ASP A 114 11.76 9.93 -11.78
C ASP A 114 10.35 10.44 -11.44
N ALA A 115 10.22 11.12 -10.30
CA ALA A 115 8.95 11.72 -9.87
C ALA A 115 8.40 12.70 -10.92
N SER A 116 9.27 13.36 -11.69
CA SER A 116 8.86 14.25 -12.79
C SER A 116 8.07 13.52 -13.89
N ALA A 117 8.44 12.26 -14.16
CA ALA A 117 7.76 11.44 -15.16
C ALA A 117 6.37 11.01 -14.68
N GLN A 118 6.14 10.89 -13.36
CA GLN A 118 4.86 10.47 -12.82
C GLN A 118 3.75 11.48 -13.12
N LEU A 119 3.99 12.77 -12.89
CA LEU A 119 3.05 13.85 -13.21
C LEU A 119 2.77 13.92 -14.71
N THR A 120 3.79 13.70 -15.53
CA THR A 120 3.65 13.65 -16.99
C THR A 120 2.73 12.51 -17.42
N VAL A 121 2.86 11.33 -16.82
CA VAL A 121 2.00 10.18 -17.14
C VAL A 121 0.57 10.40 -16.66
N PHE A 122 0.35 10.98 -15.47
CA PHE A 122 -1.00 11.37 -15.03
C PHE A 122 -1.64 12.36 -16.00
N GLN A 123 -0.90 13.40 -16.41
CA GLN A 123 -1.39 14.39 -17.38
C GLN A 123 -1.73 13.75 -18.73
N LEU A 124 -0.84 12.93 -19.28
CA LEU A 124 -1.08 12.25 -20.56
C LEU A 124 -2.27 11.28 -20.48
N SER A 125 -2.43 10.58 -19.36
CA SER A 125 -3.56 9.67 -19.13
C SER A 125 -4.88 10.43 -19.04
N GLU A 126 -4.92 11.55 -18.31
CA GLU A 126 -6.12 12.38 -18.21
C GLU A 126 -6.49 13.02 -19.56
N GLU A 127 -5.53 13.57 -20.29
CA GLU A 127 -5.80 14.18 -21.59
C GLU A 127 -6.26 13.16 -22.63
N LEU A 128 -5.69 11.94 -22.62
CA LEU A 128 -6.15 10.87 -23.50
C LEU A 128 -7.58 10.45 -23.15
N ASP A 129 -7.88 10.28 -21.87
CA ASP A 129 -9.23 9.90 -21.42
C ASP A 129 -10.28 10.97 -21.75
N LYS A 130 -9.98 12.25 -21.50
CA LYS A 130 -10.83 13.40 -21.89
C LYS A 130 -11.09 13.41 -23.41
N ALA A 131 -10.07 13.08 -24.22
CA ALA A 131 -10.22 13.06 -25.67
C ALA A 131 -11.08 11.88 -26.15
N ILE A 132 -10.96 10.71 -25.53
CA ILE A 132 -11.85 9.56 -25.79
C ILE A 132 -13.29 9.91 -25.36
N ASP A 133 -13.47 10.50 -24.18
CA ASP A 133 -14.76 10.97 -23.68
C ASP A 133 -15.44 11.97 -24.62
N ALA A 134 -14.67 12.89 -25.21
CA ALA A 134 -15.19 13.86 -26.16
C ALA A 134 -15.73 13.18 -27.43
N GLU A 135 -15.00 12.20 -27.98
CA GLU A 135 -15.47 11.39 -29.11
C GLU A 135 -16.72 10.57 -28.76
N ASP A 136 -16.76 9.97 -27.57
CA ASP A 136 -17.93 9.21 -27.10
C ASP A 136 -19.17 10.10 -27.01
N ARG A 137 -19.01 11.34 -26.50
CA ARG A 137 -20.11 12.32 -26.47
C ARG A 137 -20.57 12.73 -27.86
N LEU A 138 -19.67 12.88 -28.83
CA LEU A 138 -20.03 13.15 -30.23
C LEU A 138 -20.85 12.01 -30.84
N ARG A 139 -20.64 10.78 -30.36
CA ARG A 139 -21.40 9.58 -30.74
C ARG A 139 -22.69 9.38 -29.94
N GLY A 140 -22.96 10.23 -28.94
CA GLY A 140 -24.10 10.07 -28.03
C GLY A 140 -23.91 8.95 -26.99
N GLU A 141 -22.70 8.42 -26.85
CA GLU A 141 -22.34 7.47 -25.81
C GLU A 141 -22.11 8.21 -24.49
N ARG A 142 -22.50 7.56 -23.37
CA ARG A 142 -22.17 8.07 -22.04
C ARG A 142 -20.79 7.54 -21.64
N PRO A 143 -19.92 8.39 -21.07
CA PRO A 143 -18.66 7.92 -20.50
C PRO A 143 -18.94 6.92 -19.38
N THR A 144 -18.21 5.80 -19.37
CA THR A 144 -18.44 4.71 -18.42
C THR A 144 -17.75 4.96 -17.08
N LYS A 145 -16.46 5.28 -17.12
CA LYS A 145 -15.62 5.71 -15.99
C LYS A 145 -14.51 6.59 -16.52
N THR A 146 -14.28 7.71 -15.87
CA THR A 146 -13.14 8.58 -16.20
C THR A 146 -11.86 8.06 -15.54
N PHE A 147 -10.73 8.59 -15.98
CA PHE A 147 -9.42 8.43 -15.36
C PHE A 147 -9.46 8.80 -13.86
N ARG A 148 -10.13 9.89 -13.50
CA ARG A 148 -10.26 10.30 -12.08
C ARG A 148 -11.15 9.35 -11.29
N ASP A 149 -12.23 8.85 -11.89
CA ASP A 149 -13.07 7.85 -11.25
C ASP A 149 -12.27 6.60 -10.94
N THR A 150 -11.37 6.18 -11.84
CA THR A 150 -10.47 5.05 -11.61
C THR A 150 -9.54 5.31 -10.43
N ILE A 151 -8.88 6.47 -10.38
CA ILE A 151 -7.99 6.82 -9.24
C ILE A 151 -8.75 6.86 -7.92
N MET A 152 -9.88 7.59 -7.89
CA MET A 152 -10.72 7.68 -6.70
C MET A 152 -11.18 6.29 -6.27
N TRP A 153 -11.63 5.48 -7.21
CA TRP A 153 -12.10 4.14 -6.96
C TRP A 153 -11.01 3.25 -6.34
N VAL A 154 -9.80 3.18 -6.92
CA VAL A 154 -8.72 2.33 -6.40
C VAL A 154 -8.19 2.80 -5.03
N THR A 155 -8.25 4.09 -4.74
CA THR A 155 -7.66 4.67 -3.51
C THR A 155 -8.62 4.86 -2.35
N ARG A 156 -9.92 5.03 -2.63
CA ARG A 156 -10.92 5.41 -1.64
C ARG A 156 -11.03 4.43 -0.48
N ASP A 157 -11.18 3.15 -0.79
CA ASP A 157 -11.44 2.12 0.21
C ASP A 157 -10.71 0.81 -0.12
N GLU A 158 -10.81 -0.15 0.81
CA GLU A 158 -10.27 -1.49 0.59
C GLU A 158 -10.96 -2.19 -0.60
N ARG A 159 -12.14 -1.71 -1.03
CA ARG A 159 -12.91 -2.25 -2.15
C ARG A 159 -12.15 -2.08 -3.44
N GLY A 160 -11.74 -0.85 -3.77
CA GLY A 160 -11.09 -0.56 -5.04
C GLY A 160 -9.81 -1.36 -5.21
N HIS A 161 -9.00 -1.44 -4.15
CA HIS A 161 -7.79 -2.24 -4.18
C HIS A 161 -8.09 -3.75 -4.27
N THR A 162 -9.03 -4.25 -3.47
CA THR A 162 -9.39 -5.68 -3.50
C THR A 162 -9.99 -6.09 -4.84
N GLU A 163 -10.90 -5.29 -5.39
CA GLU A 163 -11.49 -5.50 -6.70
C GLU A 163 -10.42 -5.41 -7.79
N ARG A 164 -9.40 -4.54 -7.66
CA ARG A 164 -8.25 -4.55 -8.58
C ARG A 164 -7.43 -5.82 -8.45
N LEU A 165 -7.07 -6.25 -7.24
CA LEU A 165 -6.32 -7.49 -7.01
C LEU A 165 -7.07 -8.72 -7.57
N LEU A 166 -8.38 -8.79 -7.34
CA LEU A 166 -9.23 -9.85 -7.88
C LEU A 166 -9.38 -9.69 -9.39
N SER A 167 -9.69 -8.51 -9.91
CA SER A 167 -9.79 -8.24 -11.35
C SER A 167 -8.50 -8.66 -12.07
N ASP A 168 -7.33 -8.32 -11.54
CA ASP A 168 -6.05 -8.76 -12.08
C ASP A 168 -5.87 -10.28 -11.98
N ALA A 169 -6.47 -10.93 -10.98
CA ALA A 169 -6.50 -12.40 -10.87
C ALA A 169 -7.46 -13.08 -11.87
N PHE A 170 -8.53 -12.40 -12.27
CA PHE A 170 -9.53 -12.92 -13.20
C PHE A 170 -9.24 -12.60 -14.66
N LEU A 171 -8.72 -11.41 -14.95
CA LEU A 171 -8.36 -10.95 -16.30
C LEU A 171 -7.12 -11.66 -16.85
N ASP A 172 -6.40 -12.42 -16.03
CA ASP A 172 -5.32 -13.29 -16.46
C ASP A 172 -5.90 -14.50 -17.21
N ARG A 173 -6.24 -14.29 -18.49
CA ARG A 173 -6.82 -15.32 -19.36
C ARG A 173 -5.76 -16.35 -19.72
N ASP A 174 -6.12 -17.62 -19.60
CA ASP A 174 -5.33 -18.72 -20.15
C ASP A 174 -5.29 -18.55 -21.68
N ALA A 175 -4.10 -18.58 -22.28
CA ALA A 175 -3.92 -18.35 -23.72
C ALA A 175 -4.61 -19.40 -24.62
N GLU A 176 -5.06 -20.50 -24.02
CA GLU A 176 -5.71 -21.64 -24.68
C GLU A 176 -7.08 -21.96 -24.07
N SER A 177 -7.72 -21.08 -23.28
CA SER A 177 -9.14 -21.31 -23.02
C SER A 177 -9.85 -21.13 -24.37
N GLU A 178 -10.12 -22.25 -25.05
CA GLU A 178 -11.21 -22.37 -26.02
C GLU A 178 -12.34 -21.58 -25.37
N SER A 179 -12.71 -20.44 -25.98
CA SER A 179 -13.60 -19.46 -25.37
C SER A 179 -14.66 -20.24 -24.63
N ILE A 180 -14.57 -20.28 -23.30
CA ILE A 180 -15.55 -21.03 -22.51
C ILE A 180 -16.85 -20.45 -23.03
N ASP A 181 -17.71 -21.29 -23.62
CA ASP A 181 -18.98 -20.80 -24.12
C ASP A 181 -19.70 -20.36 -22.85
N PHE A 182 -19.57 -19.06 -22.56
CA PHE A 182 -19.97 -18.48 -21.32
C PHE A 182 -21.50 -18.56 -21.23
N GLU A 183 -22.19 -18.58 -22.39
CA GLU A 183 -23.60 -18.93 -22.45
C GLU A 183 -23.85 -20.38 -22.02
N ASP A 184 -23.02 -21.35 -22.41
CA ASP A 184 -23.14 -22.75 -21.97
C ASP A 184 -22.81 -22.93 -20.47
N PHE A 185 -21.79 -22.24 -19.96
CA PHE A 185 -21.50 -22.22 -18.52
C PHE A 185 -22.65 -21.60 -17.73
N LEU A 186 -23.19 -20.47 -18.20
CA LEU A 186 -24.36 -19.83 -17.61
C LEU A 186 -25.61 -20.69 -17.73
N ARG A 187 -25.82 -21.42 -18.83
CA ARG A 187 -26.95 -22.36 -19.00
C ARG A 187 -26.86 -23.52 -18.02
N THR A 188 -25.68 -24.13 -17.90
CA THR A 188 -25.44 -25.29 -17.04
C THR A 188 -25.52 -24.92 -15.55
N ASN A 189 -25.18 -23.68 -15.20
CA ASN A 189 -25.28 -23.17 -13.82
C ASN A 189 -26.48 -22.24 -13.61
N SER A 190 -27.41 -22.23 -14.57
CA SER A 190 -28.42 -21.19 -14.72
C SER A 190 -29.32 -21.08 -13.52
N ASP A 191 -29.72 -22.16 -12.86
CA ASP A 191 -30.66 -22.02 -11.74
C ASP A 191 -30.03 -21.35 -10.51
N SER A 192 -28.72 -21.47 -10.33
CA SER A 192 -27.99 -20.74 -9.28
C SER A 192 -27.63 -19.31 -9.69
N PHE A 193 -27.42 -19.10 -11.00
CA PHE A 193 -27.03 -17.82 -11.58
C PHE A 193 -28.23 -16.96 -12.00
N THR A 194 -29.42 -17.51 -12.24
CA THR A 194 -30.62 -16.77 -12.67
C THR A 194 -31.25 -15.98 -11.54
N GLU A 195 -31.08 -16.41 -10.29
CA GLU A 195 -31.39 -15.56 -9.14
C GLU A 195 -30.39 -14.38 -9.07
N PHE A 196 -29.11 -14.62 -9.39
CA PHE A 196 -28.04 -13.62 -9.44
C PHE A 196 -28.14 -12.67 -10.66
N LEU A 197 -28.60 -13.17 -11.80
CA LEU A 197 -28.68 -12.53 -13.12
C LEU A 197 -30.12 -12.25 -13.57
N SER A 198 -31.10 -12.19 -12.66
CA SER A 198 -32.50 -11.85 -12.99
C SER A 198 -32.71 -10.46 -13.62
N TYR A 199 -31.63 -9.76 -13.99
CA TYR A 199 -31.60 -8.58 -14.86
C TYR A 199 -31.32 -8.97 -16.34
N LYS A 200 -32.31 -8.80 -17.22
CA LYS A 200 -32.29 -9.19 -18.65
C LYS A 200 -31.28 -8.41 -19.53
N LYS A 201 -30.35 -9.16 -20.18
CA LYS A 201 -29.67 -9.09 -21.53
C LYS A 201 -29.09 -7.76 -22.11
N PRO A 202 -28.07 -7.77 -23.01
CA PRO A 202 -27.85 -8.66 -24.19
C PRO A 202 -26.56 -9.53 -24.17
N ALA A 203 -26.44 -10.42 -25.15
CA ALA A 203 -25.48 -11.53 -25.25
C ALA A 203 -24.08 -11.16 -25.80
N ASP A 204 -23.85 -9.89 -26.15
CA ASP A 204 -22.70 -9.50 -26.98
C ASP A 204 -21.51 -8.91 -26.17
N ASP A 205 -21.57 -8.95 -24.83
CA ASP A 205 -20.55 -8.32 -23.96
C ASP A 205 -20.19 -9.20 -22.75
N VAL A 206 -19.54 -10.34 -23.03
CA VAL A 206 -19.08 -11.31 -22.00
C VAL A 206 -18.12 -10.65 -21.01
N GLU A 207 -17.22 -9.79 -21.49
CA GLU A 207 -16.21 -9.08 -20.68
C GLU A 207 -16.85 -8.04 -19.74
N GLY A 208 -17.92 -7.37 -20.18
CA GLY A 208 -18.75 -6.52 -19.32
C GLY A 208 -19.50 -7.29 -18.23
N VAL A 209 -19.87 -8.56 -18.47
CA VAL A 209 -20.53 -9.40 -17.48
C VAL A 209 -19.54 -9.87 -16.39
N GLU A 210 -18.32 -10.26 -16.76
CA GLU A 210 -17.28 -10.69 -15.81
C GLU A 210 -16.91 -9.59 -14.81
N ASN A 211 -16.56 -8.39 -15.31
CA ASN A 211 -16.23 -7.24 -14.46
C ASN A 211 -17.41 -6.81 -13.59
N LYS A 212 -18.64 -6.92 -14.10
CA LYS A 212 -19.85 -6.65 -13.32
C LYS A 212 -20.08 -7.70 -12.23
N LEU A 213 -19.81 -8.97 -12.48
CA LEU A 213 -19.91 -10.04 -11.48
C LEU A 213 -18.85 -9.88 -10.38
N ILE A 214 -17.60 -9.60 -10.74
CA ILE A 214 -16.53 -9.30 -9.77
C ILE A 214 -16.90 -8.06 -8.94
N GLY A 215 -17.32 -6.98 -9.60
CA GLY A 215 -17.76 -5.76 -8.93
C GLY A 215 -18.96 -5.98 -8.01
N GLN A 216 -19.95 -6.78 -8.42
CA GLN A 216 -21.11 -7.14 -7.60
C GLN A 216 -20.76 -8.05 -6.43
N LEU A 217 -19.87 -9.02 -6.64
CA LEU A 217 -19.34 -9.86 -5.57
C LEU A 217 -18.65 -8.96 -4.56
N VAL A 218 -17.62 -8.23 -4.96
CA VAL A 218 -16.87 -7.33 -4.08
C VAL A 218 -17.81 -6.36 -3.34
N GLN A 219 -18.78 -5.78 -4.04
CA GLN A 219 -19.79 -4.90 -3.45
C GLN A 219 -20.66 -5.59 -2.39
N ARG A 220 -21.11 -6.82 -2.64
CA ARG A 220 -21.92 -7.61 -1.69
C ARG A 220 -21.06 -8.15 -0.54
N THR A 221 -19.82 -8.53 -0.80
CA THR A 221 -18.96 -9.27 0.14
C THR A 221 -18.35 -8.38 1.18
N LEU A 222 -17.73 -7.30 0.73
CA LEU A 222 -16.97 -6.45 1.61
C LEU A 222 -17.86 -5.44 2.34
N TRP A 223 -19.11 -5.20 1.89
CA TRP A 223 -19.80 -3.97 2.28
C TRP A 223 -21.31 -3.96 2.50
N GLY A 224 -22.02 -5.09 2.60
CA GLY A 224 -23.48 -4.97 2.76
C GLY A 224 -23.89 -4.06 3.93
N LYS A 225 -25.06 -3.40 3.79
CA LYS A 225 -25.61 -2.35 4.68
C LYS A 225 -24.55 -1.57 5.48
N SER A 226 -23.57 -0.95 4.81
CA SER A 226 -22.87 0.20 5.38
C SER A 226 -23.89 1.31 5.73
N GLU A 227 -23.54 2.28 6.57
CA GLU A 227 -24.45 3.40 6.88
C GLU A 227 -24.61 4.39 5.70
N LEU A 228 -23.95 4.15 4.57
CA LEU A 228 -24.13 4.94 3.35
C LEU A 228 -25.52 4.66 2.72
N PRO A 229 -26.22 5.69 2.18
CA PRO A 229 -27.58 5.53 1.68
C PRO A 229 -27.70 4.52 0.53
N PHE A 230 -28.88 3.88 0.44
CA PHE A 230 -29.18 2.81 -0.53
C PHE A 230 -29.28 3.29 -1.99
N LYS A 231 -29.51 4.59 -2.22
CA LYS A 231 -29.57 5.18 -3.57
C LYS A 231 -28.19 5.25 -4.25
N ASP A 232 -27.12 5.16 -3.47
CA ASP A 232 -25.74 5.36 -3.93
C ASP A 232 -25.02 4.03 -4.20
N ARG A 233 -25.79 2.92 -4.31
CA ARG A 233 -25.29 1.53 -4.38
C ARG A 233 -25.63 0.80 -5.66
N SER A 234 -26.31 1.41 -6.62
CA SER A 234 -26.62 0.73 -7.89
C SER A 234 -25.74 1.26 -9.02
N LEU A 235 -25.05 0.35 -9.73
CA LEU A 235 -24.76 0.56 -11.16
C LEU A 235 -26.08 0.96 -11.86
N PRO A 236 -26.05 1.85 -12.88
CA PRO A 236 -27.26 2.46 -13.45
C PRO A 236 -28.34 1.41 -13.78
N GLN A 237 -29.52 1.55 -13.16
CA GLN A 237 -30.67 0.68 -13.44
C GLN A 237 -31.46 1.25 -14.62
N PHE A 238 -31.70 0.41 -15.63
CA PHE A 238 -32.68 0.66 -16.67
C PHE A 238 -34.11 0.45 -16.13
N PRO A 239 -35.11 1.20 -16.60
CA PRO A 239 -36.45 1.19 -16.01
C PRO A 239 -37.16 -0.14 -16.27
N THR A 240 -37.65 -0.81 -15.22
CA THR A 240 -38.50 -2.01 -15.36
C THR A 240 -39.66 -2.06 -14.37
N LYS A 241 -40.78 -2.63 -14.83
CA LYS A 241 -42.02 -2.90 -14.08
C LYS A 241 -41.91 -4.20 -13.28
N LYS A 242 -42.55 -4.23 -12.10
CA LYS A 242 -42.56 -5.35 -11.14
C LYS A 242 -43.35 -6.58 -11.62
N VAL A 243 -42.82 -7.78 -11.40
CA VAL A 243 -43.56 -9.07 -11.40
C VAL A 243 -43.12 -9.93 -10.20
N LYS A 244 -44.04 -10.73 -9.65
CA LYS A 244 -43.92 -11.55 -8.41
C LYS A 244 -43.15 -12.86 -8.62
N GLN A 245 -42.36 -13.26 -7.63
CA GLN A 245 -41.53 -14.49 -7.56
C GLN A 245 -42.34 -15.75 -7.17
N ARG A 246 -41.85 -16.93 -7.59
CA ARG A 246 -42.30 -18.27 -7.13
C ARG A 246 -41.11 -19.12 -6.68
N LYS A 247 -41.35 -19.97 -5.67
CA LYS A 247 -40.45 -20.91 -4.99
C LYS A 247 -39.95 -22.03 -5.91
N VAL A 248 -38.63 -22.24 -5.95
CA VAL A 248 -37.95 -23.50 -6.35
C VAL A 248 -36.76 -23.63 -5.40
N HIS A 249 -36.76 -24.62 -4.48
CA HIS A 249 -35.71 -24.71 -3.45
C HIS A 249 -35.32 -26.14 -3.02
N GLU A 250 -35.74 -27.20 -3.72
CA GLU A 250 -35.38 -28.58 -3.33
C GLU A 250 -34.70 -29.40 -4.44
N ASP A 251 -34.99 -29.13 -5.72
CA ASP A 251 -34.39 -29.91 -6.82
C ASP A 251 -32.97 -29.45 -7.21
N LEU A 252 -32.54 -28.26 -6.75
CA LEU A 252 -31.23 -27.68 -7.10
C LEU A 252 -30.06 -28.25 -6.31
N GLU A 253 -30.28 -28.62 -5.05
CA GLU A 253 -29.22 -29.16 -4.20
C GLU A 253 -28.73 -30.53 -4.70
N ASN A 254 -29.61 -31.31 -5.33
CA ASN A 254 -29.30 -32.67 -5.79
C ASN A 254 -28.53 -32.73 -7.12
N GLU A 255 -28.76 -31.80 -8.05
CA GLU A 255 -27.99 -31.71 -9.31
C GLU A 255 -26.61 -31.05 -9.09
N LEU A 256 -26.51 -30.07 -8.17
CA LEU A 256 -25.23 -29.44 -7.82
C LEU A 256 -24.28 -30.39 -7.08
N THR A 257 -24.80 -31.39 -6.35
CA THR A 257 -23.99 -32.41 -5.67
C THR A 257 -23.29 -33.37 -6.65
N LYS A 258 -23.77 -33.50 -7.90
CA LYS A 258 -23.14 -34.34 -8.93
C LYS A 258 -22.00 -33.65 -9.67
N ILE A 259 -22.08 -32.33 -9.86
CA ILE A 259 -21.04 -31.53 -10.56
C ILE A 259 -19.86 -31.18 -9.61
N ALA A 260 -20.04 -31.27 -8.29
CA ALA A 260 -19.11 -30.76 -7.27
C ALA A 260 -17.91 -31.65 -6.87
N ASN A 261 -17.85 -32.93 -7.22
CA ASN A 261 -16.95 -33.86 -6.51
C ASN A 261 -15.44 -33.82 -6.88
N LEU A 262 -15.01 -33.01 -7.87
CA LEU A 262 -13.59 -32.87 -8.24
C LEU A 262 -12.98 -31.49 -7.92
N GLY A 263 -13.78 -30.50 -7.53
CA GLY A 263 -13.32 -29.13 -7.19
C GLY A 263 -13.74 -28.62 -5.81
N LYS A 264 -14.59 -29.37 -5.08
CA LYS A 264 -15.18 -28.94 -3.79
C LYS A 264 -14.15 -28.72 -2.70
N SER A 265 -13.16 -29.59 -2.52
CA SER A 265 -12.16 -29.42 -1.44
C SER A 265 -11.32 -28.16 -1.61
N GLN A 266 -10.92 -27.84 -2.85
CA GLN A 266 -10.09 -26.67 -3.14
C GLN A 266 -10.92 -25.38 -3.09
N ALA A 267 -12.16 -25.39 -3.61
CA ALA A 267 -13.08 -24.27 -3.48
C ALA A 267 -13.52 -24.02 -2.01
N GLU A 268 -13.73 -25.07 -1.22
CA GLU A 268 -14.04 -24.96 0.22
C GLU A 268 -12.84 -24.45 1.03
N SER A 269 -11.61 -24.87 0.68
CA SER A 269 -10.39 -24.29 1.25
C SER A 269 -10.31 -22.79 0.97
N ILE A 270 -10.59 -22.37 -0.27
CA ILE A 270 -10.61 -20.95 -0.65
C ILE A 270 -11.71 -20.17 0.09
N VAL A 271 -12.87 -20.77 0.32
CA VAL A 271 -13.96 -20.15 1.12
C VAL A 271 -13.55 -20.00 2.58
N PHE A 272 -12.86 -20.99 3.16
CA PHE A 272 -12.32 -20.88 4.50
C PHE A 272 -11.23 -19.80 4.59
N ASP A 273 -10.34 -19.74 3.61
CA ASP A 273 -9.33 -18.69 3.50
C ASP A 273 -9.97 -17.31 3.23
N PHE A 274 -11.15 -17.26 2.61
CA PHE A 274 -11.94 -16.04 2.43
C PHE A 274 -12.41 -15.42 3.75
N GLU A 275 -12.66 -16.21 4.80
CA GLU A 275 -12.94 -15.67 6.14
C GLU A 275 -11.71 -14.96 6.73
N LYS A 276 -10.51 -15.50 6.48
CA LYS A 276 -9.23 -14.91 6.89
C LYS A 276 -8.81 -13.74 6.00
N PHE A 277 -9.17 -13.76 4.73
CA PHE A 277 -8.89 -12.75 3.71
C PHE A 277 -9.27 -11.32 4.12
N ILE A 278 -10.36 -11.17 4.87
CA ILE A 278 -10.80 -9.85 5.36
C ILE A 278 -9.88 -9.34 6.48
N SER A 279 -9.20 -10.26 7.19
CA SER A 279 -8.51 -9.98 8.45
C SER A 279 -7.05 -9.55 8.32
N SER A 280 -6.31 -10.01 7.31
CA SER A 280 -4.88 -9.68 7.11
C SER A 280 -4.58 -9.19 5.69
N PRO A 281 -3.75 -8.14 5.51
CA PRO A 281 -3.27 -7.72 4.19
C PRO A 281 -2.54 -8.84 3.42
N VAL A 282 -1.76 -9.69 4.11
CA VAL A 282 -1.04 -10.82 3.47
C VAL A 282 -2.04 -11.79 2.85
N ASP A 283 -3.10 -12.11 3.59
CA ASP A 283 -4.13 -13.04 3.13
C ASP A 283 -4.87 -12.52 1.89
N ARG A 284 -4.92 -11.19 1.69
CA ARG A 284 -5.47 -10.62 0.45
C ARG A 284 -4.66 -10.98 -0.77
N TYR A 285 -3.34 -10.87 -0.64
CA TYR A 285 -2.43 -11.25 -1.71
C TYR A 285 -2.41 -12.77 -1.91
N ARG A 286 -2.48 -13.56 -0.82
CA ARG A 286 -2.61 -15.03 -0.89
C ARG A 286 -3.88 -15.45 -1.60
N LEU A 287 -5.03 -14.88 -1.26
CA LEU A 287 -6.29 -15.24 -1.93
C LEU A 287 -6.24 -14.86 -3.41
N ALA A 288 -5.73 -13.67 -3.75
CA ALA A 288 -5.56 -13.27 -5.15
C ALA A 288 -4.63 -14.24 -5.90
N ALA A 289 -3.57 -14.73 -5.24
CA ALA A 289 -2.69 -15.77 -5.75
C ALA A 289 -3.44 -17.11 -5.93
N GLN A 290 -4.14 -17.60 -4.91
CA GLN A 290 -4.94 -18.84 -4.98
C GLN A 290 -5.99 -18.79 -6.09
N PHE A 291 -6.65 -17.64 -6.31
CA PHE A 291 -7.56 -17.48 -7.45
C PHE A 291 -6.86 -17.59 -8.79
N ARG A 292 -5.66 -17.05 -8.94
CA ARG A 292 -4.89 -17.17 -10.19
C ARG A 292 -4.43 -18.60 -10.45
N GLU A 293 -4.10 -19.37 -9.41
CA GLU A 293 -3.71 -20.79 -9.52
C GLU A 293 -4.84 -21.66 -10.08
N LEU A 294 -6.10 -21.32 -9.77
CA LEU A 294 -7.25 -22.04 -10.27
C LEU A 294 -7.41 -21.88 -11.79
N PRO A 295 -7.77 -22.95 -12.52
CA PRO A 295 -8.25 -22.84 -13.91
C PRO A 295 -9.44 -21.88 -14.00
N GLU A 296 -9.57 -21.15 -15.11
CA GLU A 296 -10.59 -20.11 -15.31
C GLU A 296 -12.00 -20.53 -14.86
N LYS A 297 -12.48 -21.70 -15.29
CA LYS A 297 -13.78 -22.27 -14.89
C LYS A 297 -13.93 -22.41 -13.37
N ASN A 298 -12.88 -22.82 -12.68
CA ASN A 298 -12.89 -23.02 -11.23
C ASN A 298 -12.85 -21.69 -10.48
N ARG A 299 -12.22 -20.64 -11.06
CA ARG A 299 -12.25 -19.30 -10.47
C ARG A 299 -13.69 -18.79 -10.35
N PHE A 300 -14.47 -18.91 -11.42
CA PHE A 300 -15.88 -18.51 -11.41
C PHE A 300 -16.74 -19.35 -10.45
N GLN A 301 -16.45 -20.65 -10.31
CA GLN A 301 -17.12 -21.50 -9.32
C GLN A 301 -16.80 -21.05 -7.89
N ALA A 302 -15.54 -20.80 -7.56
CA ALA A 302 -15.13 -20.30 -6.25
C ALA A 302 -15.79 -18.94 -5.93
N LEU A 303 -15.83 -18.01 -6.89
CA LEU A 303 -16.58 -16.76 -6.73
C LEU A 303 -18.06 -17.00 -6.47
N ALA A 304 -18.71 -17.90 -7.20
CA ALA A 304 -20.12 -18.20 -7.01
C ALA A 304 -20.37 -18.79 -5.62
N VAL A 305 -19.48 -19.63 -5.09
CA VAL A 305 -19.58 -20.17 -3.74
C VAL A 305 -19.40 -19.07 -2.68
N ILE A 306 -18.42 -18.19 -2.83
CA ILE A 306 -18.23 -17.03 -1.95
C ILE A 306 -19.46 -16.12 -2.00
N ALA A 307 -19.97 -15.84 -3.20
CA ALA A 307 -21.17 -15.01 -3.41
C ALA A 307 -22.41 -15.56 -2.68
N ARG A 308 -22.58 -16.89 -2.65
CA ARG A 308 -23.71 -17.55 -1.98
C ARG A 308 -23.59 -17.55 -0.46
N ASN A 309 -22.37 -17.65 0.06
CA ASN A 309 -22.13 -17.72 1.51
C ASN A 309 -21.90 -16.36 2.14
N ILE A 310 -21.78 -15.32 1.33
CA ILE A 310 -21.48 -13.94 1.67
C ILE A 310 -22.24 -13.39 2.87
N ASP A 311 -23.56 -13.60 2.91
CA ASP A 311 -24.40 -13.07 3.96
C ASP A 311 -24.21 -13.87 5.25
N LYS A 312 -23.95 -15.17 5.17
CA LYS A 312 -23.58 -16.01 6.32
C LYS A 312 -22.24 -15.58 6.91
N LEU A 313 -21.25 -15.31 6.06
CA LEU A 313 -19.94 -14.80 6.48
C LEU A 313 -20.07 -13.45 7.18
N ARG A 314 -20.90 -12.56 6.63
CA ARG A 314 -21.17 -11.23 7.21
C ARG A 314 -21.96 -11.30 8.51
N ASP A 315 -22.94 -12.19 8.60
CA ASP A 315 -23.68 -12.42 9.84
C ASP A 315 -22.77 -13.03 10.91
N ALA A 316 -21.86 -13.94 10.55
CA ALA A 316 -20.83 -14.46 11.45
C ALA A 316 -19.88 -13.35 11.91
N GLU A 317 -19.45 -12.46 11.02
CA GLU A 317 -18.60 -11.32 11.37
C GLU A 317 -19.33 -10.32 12.28
N LYS A 318 -20.58 -9.98 11.95
CA LYS A 318 -21.44 -9.08 12.75
C LYS A 318 -21.70 -9.68 14.13
N GLN A 319 -22.04 -10.97 14.22
CA GLN A 319 -22.18 -11.66 15.49
C GLN A 319 -20.86 -11.70 16.26
N ASN A 320 -19.71 -11.88 15.58
CA ASN A 320 -18.40 -11.78 16.22
C ASN A 320 -18.11 -10.36 16.72
N ARG A 321 -18.46 -9.30 15.96
CA ARG A 321 -18.32 -7.90 16.39
C ARG A 321 -19.25 -7.56 17.55
N GLU A 322 -20.50 -8.00 17.49
CA GLU A 322 -21.50 -7.75 18.55
C GLU A 322 -21.19 -8.53 19.82
N ARG A 323 -20.75 -9.80 19.73
CA ARG A 323 -20.23 -10.57 20.87
C ARG A 323 -18.98 -9.91 21.46
N LYS A 324 -18.11 -9.33 20.63
CA LYS A 324 -16.92 -8.57 21.08
C LYS A 324 -17.27 -7.20 21.66
N HIS A 325 -18.38 -6.58 21.26
CA HIS A 325 -18.85 -5.30 21.81
C HIS A 325 -19.67 -5.45 23.10
N SER A 326 -20.41 -6.55 23.28
CA SER A 326 -21.18 -6.80 24.51
C SER A 326 -20.28 -7.22 25.69
N VAL A 327 -19.12 -7.82 25.42
CA VAL A 327 -18.04 -7.98 26.40
C VAL A 327 -17.18 -6.72 26.38
N ARG A 328 -17.51 -5.76 27.24
CA ARG A 328 -16.95 -4.39 27.34
C ARG A 328 -15.41 -4.29 27.54
N GLY A 329 -14.65 -5.36 27.35
CA GLY A 329 -13.20 -5.44 27.55
C GLY A 329 -12.35 -6.00 26.40
N ASP A 330 -12.92 -6.65 25.37
CA ASP A 330 -12.10 -7.38 24.39
C ASP A 330 -12.16 -6.86 22.95
N ARG A 331 -11.36 -5.81 22.73
CA ARG A 331 -10.82 -5.30 21.45
C ARG A 331 -9.92 -6.33 20.71
N LEU A 332 -10.24 -7.64 20.74
CA LEU A 332 -9.28 -8.71 20.46
C LEU A 332 -8.92 -8.96 18.99
N SER A 333 -9.75 -8.65 17.97
CA SER A 333 -9.31 -8.94 16.58
C SER A 333 -8.27 -7.97 16.04
N ARG A 334 -8.13 -6.77 16.63
CA ARG A 334 -7.01 -5.87 16.34
C ARG A 334 -5.91 -5.91 17.41
N LYS A 335 -6.07 -6.65 18.51
CA LYS A 335 -5.08 -6.63 19.62
C LYS A 335 -3.67 -6.97 19.15
N ASN A 336 -3.52 -7.92 18.22
CA ASN A 336 -2.22 -8.26 17.63
C ASN A 336 -1.82 -7.26 16.53
N PHE A 337 -2.75 -6.83 15.67
CA PHE A 337 -2.46 -5.84 14.61
C PHE A 337 -2.06 -4.47 15.13
N HIS A 338 -2.45 -4.08 16.35
CA HIS A 338 -2.08 -2.78 16.93
C HIS A 338 -0.58 -2.53 16.98
N GLN A 339 0.22 -3.59 17.07
CA GLN A 339 1.66 -3.49 17.12
C GLN A 339 2.28 -3.29 15.73
N ARG A 340 1.58 -3.69 14.66
CA ARG A 340 1.98 -3.54 13.26
C ARG A 340 1.31 -2.35 12.55
N ASP A 341 0.51 -1.57 13.27
CA ASP A 341 -0.18 -0.41 12.72
C ASP A 341 0.70 0.86 12.89
N PRO A 342 1.32 1.38 11.82
CA PRO A 342 2.20 2.54 11.93
C PRO A 342 1.44 3.80 12.36
N LEU A 343 0.18 3.99 11.95
CA LEU A 343 -0.62 5.16 12.31
C LEU A 343 -0.99 5.15 13.80
N LEU A 344 -1.33 3.97 14.33
CA LEU A 344 -1.60 3.78 15.75
C LEU A 344 -0.33 3.96 16.58
N LEU A 345 0.83 3.49 16.12
CA LEU A 345 2.11 3.74 16.80
C LEU A 345 2.46 5.25 16.83
N LEU A 346 2.27 5.96 15.71
CA LEU A 346 2.43 7.41 15.65
C LEU A 346 1.50 8.12 16.65
N HIS A 347 0.23 7.70 16.71
CA HIS A 347 -0.77 8.32 17.59
C HIS A 347 -0.59 7.97 19.07
N ARG A 348 -0.39 6.69 19.39
CA ARG A 348 -0.41 6.16 20.76
C ARG A 348 0.97 6.21 21.40
N GLU A 349 1.98 5.64 20.75
CA GLU A 349 3.32 5.50 21.32
C GLU A 349 4.12 6.79 21.21
N LEU A 350 4.00 7.50 20.08
CA LEU A 350 4.68 8.78 19.85
C LEU A 350 3.82 10.01 20.20
N SER A 351 2.56 9.81 20.59
CA SER A 351 1.64 10.90 20.98
C SER A 351 1.47 11.98 19.91
N ILE A 352 1.61 11.63 18.63
CA ILE A 352 1.41 12.57 17.52
C ILE A 352 -0.09 12.77 17.32
N ARG A 353 -0.49 14.04 17.20
CA ARG A 353 -1.89 14.48 17.08
C ARG A 353 -2.18 15.29 15.81
N ARG A 354 -1.14 15.63 15.05
CA ARG A 354 -1.25 16.41 13.81
C ARG A 354 -0.68 15.57 12.68
N PHE A 355 -1.49 15.41 11.65
CA PHE A 355 -1.18 14.63 10.47
C PHE A 355 -1.35 15.52 9.25
N LEU A 356 -0.32 15.59 8.42
CA LEU A 356 -0.37 16.06 7.05
C LEU A 356 -0.26 14.83 6.15
N THR A 357 -0.99 14.81 5.04
CA THR A 357 -0.89 13.71 4.08
C THR A 357 -1.19 14.18 2.66
N THR A 358 -0.58 13.51 1.69
CA THR A 358 -0.95 13.58 0.28
C THR A 358 -1.74 12.36 -0.18
N ASN A 359 -1.99 11.40 0.71
CA ASN A 359 -2.80 10.25 0.38
C ASN A 359 -4.27 10.66 0.22
N TYR A 360 -4.93 10.03 -0.76
CA TYR A 360 -6.35 10.21 -1.01
C TYR A 360 -7.24 9.32 -0.13
N ASP A 361 -6.65 8.32 0.52
CA ASP A 361 -7.35 7.38 1.39
C ASP A 361 -7.83 8.02 2.71
N HIS A 362 -8.67 7.30 3.45
CA HIS A 362 -9.28 7.76 4.71
C HIS A 362 -8.65 7.11 5.94
N GLU A 363 -7.48 6.47 5.86
CA GLU A 363 -7.00 5.58 6.94
C GLU A 363 -6.70 6.31 8.24
N ILE A 364 -6.17 7.55 8.17
CA ILE A 364 -5.93 8.36 9.38
C ILE A 364 -7.26 8.72 10.05
N GLY A 365 -8.24 9.19 9.28
CA GLY A 365 -9.57 9.54 9.79
C GLY A 365 -10.36 8.33 10.30
N ARG A 366 -10.19 7.17 9.65
CA ARG A 366 -10.78 5.88 10.07
C ARG A 366 -10.15 5.39 11.37
N LEU A 367 -8.82 5.40 11.50
CA LEU A 367 -8.14 5.07 12.75
C LEU A 367 -8.67 5.93 13.90
N LEU A 368 -8.77 7.25 13.69
CA LEU A 368 -9.25 8.17 14.73
C LEU A 368 -10.70 7.85 15.12
N LYS A 369 -11.58 7.54 14.17
CA LYS A 369 -12.95 7.05 14.47
C LYS A 369 -12.94 5.74 15.25
N ASP A 370 -12.12 4.78 14.82
CA ASP A 370 -12.04 3.44 15.41
C ASP A 370 -11.55 3.46 16.87
N ILE A 371 -10.68 4.42 17.23
CA ILE A 371 -10.23 4.62 18.62
C ILE A 371 -11.14 5.56 19.43
N GLY A 372 -12.27 5.99 18.84
CA GLY A 372 -13.37 6.70 19.51
C GLY A 372 -13.41 8.21 19.31
N TYR A 373 -12.64 8.79 18.38
CA TYR A 373 -12.72 10.23 18.11
C TYR A 373 -13.87 10.56 17.17
N HIS A 374 -14.56 11.66 17.46
CA HIS A 374 -15.63 12.19 16.60
C HIS A 374 -15.07 13.24 15.63
N ARG A 375 -15.51 13.18 14.37
CA ARG A 375 -15.13 14.15 13.33
C ARG A 375 -15.89 15.46 13.55
N ILE A 376 -15.18 16.58 13.56
CA ILE A 376 -15.77 17.92 13.55
C ILE A 376 -16.03 18.32 12.10
N GLN A 377 -17.30 18.44 11.67
CA GLN A 377 -17.63 18.92 10.32
C GLN A 377 -17.82 20.45 10.31
N LYS A 378 -17.42 21.08 9.19
CA LYS A 378 -17.64 22.52 8.94
C LYS A 378 -19.14 22.73 8.71
N GLY A 379 -19.84 23.34 9.68
CA GLY A 379 -21.29 23.56 9.63
C GLY A 379 -22.04 22.96 10.82
N ASP A 380 -21.46 21.98 11.50
CA ASP A 380 -22.03 21.38 12.71
C ASP A 380 -21.95 22.30 13.94
N LYS A 381 -21.79 23.62 13.80
CA LYS A 381 -21.82 24.51 14.98
C LYS A 381 -23.17 24.44 15.71
N GLU A 382 -24.26 24.28 14.97
CA GLU A 382 -25.60 24.10 15.55
C GLU A 382 -25.81 22.67 16.08
N ASN A 383 -25.28 21.65 15.40
CA ASN A 383 -25.40 20.26 15.83
C ASN A 383 -24.43 19.92 16.98
N ALA A 384 -23.27 20.57 17.08
CA ALA A 384 -22.37 20.46 18.21
C ALA A 384 -23.05 21.00 19.47
N ALA A 385 -23.79 22.12 19.36
CA ALA A 385 -24.57 22.66 20.47
C ALA A 385 -25.72 21.72 20.90
N LYS A 386 -26.35 20.98 19.95
CA LYS A 386 -27.46 20.05 20.23
C LYS A 386 -27.03 18.62 20.59
N GLY A 387 -25.91 18.14 20.06
CA GLY A 387 -25.31 16.84 20.38
C GLY A 387 -24.54 16.82 21.70
N LEU A 388 -24.26 18.00 22.26
CA LEU A 388 -23.70 18.18 23.60
C LEU A 388 -24.72 18.01 24.74
N ASP A 389 -26.00 17.72 24.44
CA ASP A 389 -26.97 17.29 25.45
C ASP A 389 -26.59 15.92 26.09
N ALA A 390 -25.53 15.26 25.60
CA ALA A 390 -24.87 14.11 26.25
C ALA A 390 -23.58 14.50 27.01
N GLY A 391 -23.54 15.65 27.68
CA GLY A 391 -22.81 15.87 28.94
C GLY A 391 -21.27 15.79 28.99
N ASP A 392 -20.55 15.42 27.92
CA ASP A 392 -19.08 15.27 27.98
C ASP A 392 -18.32 16.23 27.03
N PRO A 393 -18.06 17.49 27.43
CA PRO A 393 -17.20 18.41 26.69
C PRO A 393 -15.73 17.93 26.58
N ILE A 394 -15.39 16.79 27.20
CA ILE A 394 -14.09 16.13 27.13
C ILE A 394 -14.04 15.07 26.01
N ALA A 395 -15.16 14.82 25.31
CA ALA A 395 -15.19 13.82 24.25
C ALA A 395 -14.04 14.03 23.24
N PRO A 396 -13.29 12.96 22.91
CA PRO A 396 -12.19 13.03 21.97
C PRO A 396 -12.70 13.44 20.58
N MET A 397 -12.17 14.54 20.04
CA MET A 397 -12.54 15.04 18.71
C MET A 397 -11.34 15.11 17.76
N TYR A 398 -11.62 15.03 16.46
CA TYR A 398 -10.63 15.35 15.44
C TYR A 398 -11.20 16.24 14.35
N LYS A 399 -10.34 17.07 13.78
CA LYS A 399 -10.63 17.93 12.65
C LYS A 399 -9.94 17.35 11.42
N GLU A 400 -10.71 17.19 10.36
CA GLU A 400 -10.23 16.72 9.07
C GLU A 400 -10.45 17.84 8.04
N ILE A 401 -9.39 18.21 7.34
CA ILE A 401 -9.33 19.38 6.48
C ILE A 401 -8.89 18.92 5.09
N LEU A 402 -9.64 19.32 4.07
CA LEU A 402 -9.19 19.29 2.69
C LEU A 402 -8.51 20.63 2.44
N PHE A 403 -7.22 20.62 2.13
CA PHE A 403 -6.50 21.85 1.90
C PHE A 403 -6.90 22.45 0.55
N ASP A 404 -7.25 23.73 0.58
CA ASP A 404 -7.64 24.57 -0.54
C ASP A 404 -7.46 26.05 -0.16
N HIS A 405 -7.80 26.93 -1.10
CA HIS A 405 -7.71 28.38 -0.91
C HIS A 405 -8.58 28.88 0.26
N GLU A 406 -9.73 28.26 0.53
CA GLU A 406 -10.64 28.64 1.61
C GLU A 406 -10.17 28.16 2.99
N SER A 407 -9.34 27.12 3.04
CA SER A 407 -8.85 26.49 4.26
C SER A 407 -7.41 26.85 4.61
N THR A 408 -6.79 27.79 3.88
CA THR A 408 -5.46 28.36 4.18
C THR A 408 -5.32 28.80 5.64
N GLY A 409 -6.32 29.49 6.18
CA GLY A 409 -6.36 29.89 7.59
C GLY A 409 -6.41 28.70 8.56
N GLU A 410 -6.97 27.56 8.16
CA GLU A 410 -7.01 26.35 9.00
C GLU A 410 -5.66 25.65 9.04
N LEU A 411 -4.93 25.61 7.92
CA LEU A 411 -3.56 25.10 7.89
C LEU A 411 -2.62 25.99 8.72
N ALA A 412 -2.75 27.31 8.62
CA ALA A 412 -2.02 28.25 9.46
C ALA A 412 -2.39 28.07 10.96
N ALA A 413 -3.66 27.85 11.28
CA ALA A 413 -4.11 27.54 12.64
C ALA A 413 -3.50 26.22 13.15
N LEU A 414 -3.38 25.18 12.32
CA LEU A 414 -2.67 23.95 12.68
C LEU A 414 -1.20 24.24 13.02
N ALA A 415 -0.52 25.00 12.18
CA ALA A 415 0.90 25.33 12.33
C ALA A 415 1.19 26.13 13.61
N THR A 416 0.29 27.04 13.99
CA THR A 416 0.40 27.85 15.21
C THR A 416 -0.17 27.19 16.46
N SER A 417 -0.90 26.07 16.31
CA SER A 417 -1.57 25.42 17.43
C SER A 417 -0.59 24.89 18.47
N ASP A 418 -0.80 25.27 19.73
CA ASP A 418 -0.04 24.77 20.87
C ASP A 418 -0.76 23.60 21.57
N ARG A 419 0.03 22.71 22.18
CA ARG A 419 -0.44 21.50 22.87
C ARG A 419 -1.43 21.81 24.01
N SER A 420 -1.32 23.00 24.60
CA SER A 420 -2.02 23.41 25.82
C SER A 420 -3.51 23.72 25.63
N ARG A 421 -3.95 24.06 24.41
CA ARG A 421 -5.29 24.66 24.22
C ARG A 421 -6.35 23.79 23.56
N ARG A 422 -6.03 22.70 22.86
CA ARG A 422 -7.03 21.81 22.23
C ARG A 422 -6.57 20.36 22.15
N ARG A 423 -7.36 19.44 22.70
CA ARG A 423 -7.20 17.97 22.58
C ARG A 423 -7.55 17.42 21.18
N ALA A 424 -7.83 18.30 20.22
CA ALA A 424 -8.27 17.90 18.90
C ALA A 424 -7.10 17.31 18.10
N ASN A 425 -7.32 16.14 17.49
CA ASN A 425 -6.42 15.65 16.44
C ASN A 425 -6.69 16.43 15.16
N TRP A 426 -5.67 16.63 14.33
CA TRP A 426 -5.78 17.30 13.05
C TRP A 426 -5.30 16.37 11.95
N VAL A 427 -6.07 16.28 10.87
CA VAL A 427 -5.71 15.57 9.65
C VAL A 427 -5.90 16.56 8.50
N VAL A 428 -4.84 16.86 7.75
CA VAL A 428 -4.91 17.74 6.58
C VAL A 428 -4.50 16.96 5.35
N HIS A 429 -5.41 16.89 4.39
CA HIS A 429 -5.18 16.31 3.07
C HIS A 429 -4.74 17.41 2.11
N LEU A 430 -3.44 17.45 1.81
CA LEU A 430 -2.85 18.46 0.93
C LEU A 430 -3.27 18.26 -0.52
N HIS A 431 -3.38 17.01 -0.98
CA HIS A 431 -3.75 16.68 -2.36
C HIS A 431 -5.24 16.35 -2.51
N GLY A 432 -6.04 16.72 -1.51
CA GLY A 432 -7.44 16.37 -1.46
C GLY A 432 -7.67 14.89 -1.11
N ARG A 433 -8.87 14.38 -1.40
CA ARG A 433 -9.36 13.13 -0.83
C ARG A 433 -10.29 12.42 -1.80
N ALA A 434 -10.18 11.09 -1.87
CA ALA A 434 -11.05 10.28 -2.71
C ALA A 434 -12.44 10.15 -2.06
N GLU A 435 -13.36 11.01 -2.46
CA GLU A 435 -14.76 11.02 -2.02
C GLU A 435 -15.69 10.58 -3.15
N GLU A 436 -16.88 10.08 -2.79
CA GLU A 436 -17.87 9.57 -3.75
C GLU A 436 -18.50 10.68 -4.58
N GLU A 437 -18.71 11.85 -3.96
CA GLU A 437 -19.35 13.01 -4.57
C GLU A 437 -18.50 14.24 -4.32
N GLY A 438 -18.00 14.87 -5.38
CA GLY A 438 -17.32 16.16 -5.30
C GLY A 438 -15.93 16.13 -4.64
N GLY A 439 -15.34 14.95 -4.45
CA GLY A 439 -13.96 14.83 -4.02
C GLY A 439 -13.03 15.52 -5.02
N SER A 440 -12.26 16.50 -4.56
CA SER A 440 -11.16 17.06 -5.34
C SER A 440 -9.89 16.27 -5.03
N ILE A 441 -9.20 15.79 -6.06
CA ILE A 441 -7.88 15.18 -5.97
C ILE A 441 -6.91 15.94 -6.85
N ILE A 442 -5.68 16.12 -6.38
CA ILE A 442 -4.59 16.77 -7.13
C ILE A 442 -3.68 15.68 -7.66
N VAL A 443 -3.83 15.34 -8.95
CA VAL A 443 -3.10 14.22 -9.58
C VAL A 443 -2.28 14.66 -10.80
N THR A 444 -2.76 15.66 -11.55
CA THR A 444 -2.11 16.11 -12.80
C THR A 444 -1.32 17.39 -12.60
N GLU A 445 -0.35 17.65 -13.47
CA GLU A 445 0.42 18.90 -13.46
C GLU A 445 -0.50 20.13 -13.51
N GLU A 446 -1.58 20.05 -14.30
CA GLU A 446 -2.61 21.11 -14.33
C GLU A 446 -3.25 21.34 -12.96
N ASP A 447 -3.58 20.26 -12.21
CA ASP A 447 -4.10 20.38 -10.84
C ASP A 447 -3.10 21.06 -9.92
N TYR A 448 -1.82 20.66 -9.97
CA TYR A 448 -0.77 21.28 -9.16
C TYR A 448 -0.61 22.76 -9.49
N GLN A 449 -0.63 23.12 -10.77
CA GLN A 449 -0.52 24.52 -11.18
C GLN A 449 -1.73 25.32 -10.73
N ARG A 450 -2.93 24.78 -10.88
CA ARG A 450 -4.19 25.42 -10.46
C ARG A 450 -4.27 25.55 -8.95
N HIS A 451 -3.75 24.58 -8.20
CA HIS A 451 -3.83 24.56 -6.76
C HIS A 451 -2.70 25.37 -6.13
N TYR A 452 -1.44 25.10 -6.46
CA TYR A 452 -0.25 25.68 -5.81
C TYR A 452 0.40 26.84 -6.58
N ALA A 453 0.27 26.90 -7.90
CA ALA A 453 1.00 27.89 -8.72
C ALA A 453 0.12 29.00 -9.30
N ARG A 454 -1.16 29.06 -8.91
CA ARG A 454 -2.12 30.00 -9.47
C ARG A 454 -1.69 31.44 -9.16
N ASN A 455 -1.62 32.28 -10.19
CA ASN A 455 -1.32 33.71 -10.02
C ASN A 455 -2.59 34.48 -9.66
N ASP A 456 -3.07 34.33 -8.43
CA ASP A 456 -4.19 35.12 -7.88
C ASP A 456 -3.84 35.75 -6.53
N GLU A 457 -4.76 36.56 -5.98
CA GLU A 457 -4.59 37.23 -4.69
C GLU A 457 -4.47 36.25 -3.51
N HIS A 458 -4.99 35.03 -3.67
CA HIS A 458 -4.99 34.00 -2.62
C HIS A 458 -3.66 33.23 -2.55
N ARG A 459 -2.87 33.23 -3.64
CA ARG A 459 -1.58 32.57 -3.72
C ARG A 459 -0.66 32.91 -2.55
N ALA A 460 -0.50 34.20 -2.23
CA ALA A 460 0.38 34.63 -1.15
C ALA A 460 -0.05 34.02 0.20
N SER A 461 -1.36 33.99 0.48
CA SER A 461 -1.90 33.41 1.71
C SER A 461 -1.68 31.89 1.77
N MET A 462 -1.78 31.22 0.62
CA MET A 462 -1.55 29.79 0.52
C MET A 462 -0.07 29.43 0.68
N ASP A 463 0.82 30.13 -0.03
CA ASP A 463 2.26 30.00 0.09
C ASP A 463 2.70 30.25 1.53
N ASP A 464 2.17 31.29 2.19
CA ASP A 464 2.43 31.59 3.60
C ASP A 464 1.91 30.50 4.54
N ALA A 465 0.71 29.95 4.29
CA ALA A 465 0.13 28.88 5.11
C ALA A 465 0.94 27.58 4.99
N VAL A 466 1.36 27.21 3.77
CA VAL A 466 2.24 26.05 3.53
C VAL A 466 3.61 26.30 4.17
N LYS A 467 4.22 27.46 3.95
CA LYS A 467 5.50 27.82 4.57
C LYS A 467 5.40 27.76 6.09
N LEU A 468 4.35 28.31 6.67
CA LEU A 468 4.13 28.28 8.11
C LEU A 468 3.94 26.85 8.62
N ALA A 469 3.18 26.00 7.92
CA ALA A 469 3.00 24.60 8.29
C ALA A 469 4.32 23.81 8.30
N PHE A 470 5.21 24.07 7.34
CA PHE A 470 6.51 23.41 7.24
C PHE A 470 7.59 24.02 8.14
N ALA A 471 7.47 25.30 8.52
CA ALA A 471 8.47 26.00 9.32
C ALA A 471 8.17 26.06 10.83
N ALA A 472 6.89 26.09 11.22
CA ALA A 472 6.50 26.39 12.61
C ALA A 472 6.70 25.21 13.58
N GLN A 473 6.70 23.98 13.06
CA GLN A 473 6.66 22.76 13.87
C GLN A 473 7.65 21.74 13.33
N PRO A 474 8.25 20.91 14.22
CA PRO A 474 8.96 19.72 13.79
C PRO A 474 8.09 18.79 12.94
N ILE A 475 8.65 18.27 11.85
CA ILE A 475 7.97 17.33 10.95
C ILE A 475 8.68 15.98 10.95
N LEU A 476 7.89 14.91 11.06
CA LEU A 476 8.33 13.54 10.83
C LEU A 476 7.65 12.98 9.58
N PHE A 477 8.40 12.80 8.50
CA PHE A 477 7.95 12.11 7.30
C PHE A 477 7.96 10.59 7.51
N VAL A 478 6.83 9.94 7.21
CA VAL A 478 6.61 8.50 7.42
C VAL A 478 5.90 7.91 6.20
N GLY A 479 6.45 6.83 5.64
CA GLY A 479 5.82 6.14 4.51
C GLY A 479 5.86 6.92 3.18
N ILE A 480 6.82 7.83 3.02
CA ILE A 480 7.01 8.65 1.82
C ILE A 480 8.46 8.56 1.34
N GLY A 481 8.67 8.52 0.03
CA GLY A 481 9.99 8.36 -0.59
C GLY A 481 10.89 9.61 -0.52
N MET A 482 10.39 10.78 -0.13
CA MET A 482 11.09 12.08 -0.31
C MET A 482 11.49 12.36 -1.77
N ASP A 483 10.75 11.80 -2.72
CA ASP A 483 10.99 11.96 -4.15
C ASP A 483 10.02 12.98 -4.78
N GLU A 484 9.03 13.46 -4.00
CA GLU A 484 7.97 14.35 -4.45
C GLU A 484 8.43 15.82 -4.49
N VAL A 485 8.96 16.22 -5.64
CA VAL A 485 9.70 17.47 -5.85
C VAL A 485 8.89 18.71 -5.42
N ASP A 486 7.57 18.71 -5.64
CA ASP A 486 6.69 19.85 -5.38
C ASP A 486 6.38 20.02 -3.90
N LEU A 487 6.12 18.94 -3.16
CA LEU A 487 6.00 18.99 -1.71
C LEU A 487 7.31 19.42 -1.03
N LEU A 488 8.45 19.08 -1.62
CA LEU A 488 9.76 19.44 -1.10
C LEU A 488 10.21 20.84 -1.54
N ARG A 489 9.43 21.53 -2.37
CA ARG A 489 9.75 22.89 -2.83
C ARG A 489 9.83 23.89 -1.67
N PRO A 490 8.87 23.96 -0.72
CA PRO A 490 8.99 24.83 0.45
C PRO A 490 10.26 24.55 1.27
N LEU A 491 10.59 23.26 1.47
CA LEU A 491 11.82 22.86 2.17
C LEU A 491 13.09 23.32 1.47
N ARG A 492 13.09 23.36 0.13
CA ARG A 492 14.22 23.85 -0.67
C ARG A 492 14.35 25.36 -0.60
N GLU A 493 13.23 26.10 -0.68
CA GLU A 493 13.21 27.55 -0.51
C GLU A 493 13.79 27.94 0.85
N PHE A 494 13.41 27.20 1.89
CA PHE A 494 13.93 27.37 3.25
C PHE A 494 15.44 27.16 3.39
N MET A 495 16.03 26.30 2.58
CA MET A 495 17.49 26.10 2.55
C MET A 495 18.22 27.20 1.79
N SER A 496 17.52 27.95 0.94
CA SER A 496 18.07 29.11 0.22
C SER A 496 18.03 30.40 1.05
N GLU A 497 17.09 30.50 1.99
CA GLU A 497 17.02 31.62 2.93
C GLU A 497 18.13 31.51 3.98
N THR A 498 18.71 32.65 4.41
CA THR A 498 19.73 32.72 5.48
C THR A 498 19.22 32.27 6.86
N THR A 499 17.96 31.87 6.96
CA THR A 499 17.31 31.33 8.15
C THR A 499 18.10 30.10 8.64
N ARG A 500 18.42 30.06 9.93
CA ARG A 500 19.36 29.06 10.47
C ARG A 500 18.74 27.67 10.36
N LEU A 501 19.46 26.73 9.73
CA LEU A 501 19.11 25.30 9.71
C LEU A 501 18.80 24.71 11.10
N GLY A 502 19.30 25.31 12.18
CA GLY A 502 19.04 24.86 13.55
C GLY A 502 17.61 25.13 14.06
N ASP A 503 16.86 26.00 13.40
CA ASP A 503 15.52 26.40 13.87
C ASP A 503 14.42 25.45 13.36
N ARG A 504 14.73 24.59 12.38
CA ARG A 504 13.76 23.71 11.73
C ARG A 504 14.18 22.25 11.89
N LEU A 505 13.26 21.45 12.40
CA LEU A 505 13.47 20.02 12.59
C LEU A 505 12.60 19.24 11.60
N VAL A 506 13.24 18.68 10.59
CA VAL A 506 12.58 17.81 9.63
C VAL A 506 13.30 16.46 9.60
N VAL A 507 12.59 15.39 9.94
CA VAL A 507 13.12 14.03 9.95
C VAL A 507 12.31 13.17 8.98
N ALA A 508 12.97 12.33 8.19
CA ALA A 508 12.32 11.34 7.35
C ALA A 508 12.74 9.92 7.75
N LEU A 509 11.74 9.04 7.89
CA LEU A 509 11.94 7.60 8.04
C LEU A 509 11.94 6.96 6.65
N LEU A 510 13.09 6.46 6.21
CA LEU A 510 13.29 5.87 4.89
C LEU A 510 13.67 4.39 4.99
N PRO A 511 13.26 3.53 4.04
CA PRO A 511 13.69 2.13 4.05
C PRO A 511 15.21 2.02 3.75
N ALA A 512 15.89 1.16 4.50
CA ALA A 512 17.27 0.71 4.27
C ALA A 512 17.29 -0.41 3.23
N ASP A 513 16.77 -0.11 2.05
CA ASP A 513 16.55 -1.07 0.97
C ASP A 513 17.56 -0.95 -0.17
N GLY A 514 18.64 -0.19 0.06
CA GLY A 514 19.72 0.05 -0.90
C GLY A 514 21.08 -0.36 -0.37
N GLU A 515 22.11 0.00 -1.13
CA GLU A 515 23.49 -0.16 -0.69
C GLU A 515 23.89 0.92 0.32
N ALA A 516 24.85 0.62 1.20
CA ALA A 516 25.25 1.53 2.29
C ALA A 516 25.75 2.88 1.80
N LYS A 517 26.45 2.83 0.67
CA LYS A 517 26.97 4.02 0.01
C LYS A 517 25.84 4.86 -0.59
N GLU A 518 24.84 4.24 -1.22
CA GLU A 518 23.69 4.96 -1.77
C GLU A 518 22.87 5.64 -0.67
N GLU A 519 22.61 4.93 0.43
CA GLU A 519 21.89 5.48 1.58
C GLU A 519 22.66 6.62 2.23
N SER A 520 23.96 6.44 2.46
CA SER A 520 24.84 7.50 2.99
C SER A 520 24.81 8.73 2.09
N ALA A 521 24.94 8.54 0.77
CA ALA A 521 24.83 9.63 -0.20
C ALA A 521 23.43 10.30 -0.15
N ARG A 522 22.36 9.50 0.01
CA ARG A 522 20.99 10.00 0.15
C ARG A 522 20.79 10.81 1.44
N LYS A 523 21.34 10.37 2.58
CA LYS A 523 21.31 11.10 3.86
C LYS A 523 21.93 12.49 3.69
N ILE A 524 23.13 12.53 3.10
CA ILE A 524 23.87 13.78 2.85
C ILE A 524 23.12 14.69 1.87
N LEU A 525 22.60 14.12 0.78
CA LEU A 525 21.86 14.87 -0.24
C LEU A 525 20.58 15.51 0.34
N LEU A 526 19.78 14.74 1.08
CA LEU A 526 18.53 15.23 1.66
C LEU A 526 18.76 16.31 2.70
N LEU A 527 19.81 16.17 3.53
CA LEU A 527 20.20 17.21 4.47
C LEU A 527 20.65 18.49 3.76
N ARG A 528 21.53 18.37 2.75
CA ARG A 528 22.07 19.54 2.04
C ARG A 528 21.03 20.25 1.18
N ARG A 529 20.13 19.51 0.54
CA ARG A 529 19.16 20.07 -0.41
C ARG A 529 17.89 20.58 0.26
N TYR A 530 17.45 19.92 1.34
CA TYR A 530 16.13 20.16 1.94
C TYR A 530 16.17 20.39 3.45
N GLY A 531 17.34 20.28 4.11
CA GLY A 531 17.42 20.34 5.57
C GLY A 531 16.77 19.14 6.26
N VAL A 532 16.60 18.03 5.53
CA VAL A 532 15.91 16.83 6.01
C VAL A 532 16.93 15.86 6.60
N TYR A 533 16.81 15.59 7.89
CA TYR A 533 17.50 14.49 8.55
C TYR A 533 16.83 13.16 8.20
N THR A 534 17.61 12.08 8.16
CA THR A 534 17.11 10.78 7.71
C THR A 534 17.49 9.69 8.69
N ILE A 535 16.51 8.86 9.04
CA ILE A 535 16.68 7.66 9.84
C ILE A 535 16.27 6.50 8.94
N HIS A 536 17.20 5.61 8.64
CA HIS A 536 16.89 4.44 7.81
C HIS A 536 16.32 3.31 8.68
N PHE A 537 15.36 2.54 8.15
CA PHE A 537 14.75 1.40 8.83
C PHE A 537 14.86 0.11 8.03
N GLY A 538 14.82 -1.04 8.70
CA GLY A 538 15.05 -2.34 8.04
C GLY A 538 16.48 -2.87 8.21
N GLU A 539 17.26 -2.24 9.08
CA GLU A 539 18.50 -2.79 9.61
C GLU A 539 18.23 -3.70 10.81
N ALA A 540 19.07 -4.74 10.94
CA ALA A 540 19.06 -5.71 12.02
C ALA A 540 20.46 -5.81 12.63
N SER A 541 20.66 -5.34 13.86
CA SER A 541 21.89 -5.52 14.64
C SER A 541 21.89 -6.80 15.48
N VAL A 542 22.77 -7.75 15.19
CA VAL A 542 22.99 -8.90 16.07
C VAL A 542 23.89 -8.48 17.23
N SER A 543 23.45 -8.70 18.46
CA SER A 543 24.32 -8.59 19.63
C SER A 543 25.04 -9.91 19.85
N SER A 544 26.14 -10.15 19.13
CA SER A 544 27.07 -11.20 19.53
C SER A 544 27.76 -10.78 20.83
N SER A 545 28.03 -11.73 21.71
CA SER A 545 28.70 -11.59 23.01
C SER A 545 29.61 -10.34 23.15
N ALA A 546 29.28 -9.48 24.11
CA ALA A 546 30.03 -8.35 24.72
C ALA A 546 30.84 -7.35 23.87
N GLU A 547 31.35 -7.64 22.67
CA GLU A 547 32.42 -6.85 22.07
C GLU A 547 32.16 -6.24 20.68
N GLU A 548 31.13 -6.62 19.91
CA GLU A 548 30.80 -5.88 18.67
C GLU A 548 29.33 -6.07 18.23
N LYS A 549 28.58 -4.97 18.08
CA LYS A 549 27.25 -5.01 17.45
C LYS A 549 27.43 -4.87 15.95
N LYS A 550 27.11 -5.91 15.18
CA LYS A 550 27.13 -5.86 13.71
C LYS A 550 25.72 -5.68 13.18
N SER A 551 25.50 -4.65 12.36
CA SER A 551 24.21 -4.39 11.69
C SER A 551 24.19 -4.97 10.27
N GLY A 552 23.21 -5.84 10.00
CA GLY A 552 22.86 -6.34 8.68
C GLY A 552 21.68 -5.56 8.08
N ARG A 553 21.72 -5.33 6.77
CA ARG A 553 20.65 -4.64 6.02
C ARG A 553 19.61 -5.61 5.54
N TRP A 554 18.77 -6.05 6.46
CA TRP A 554 17.80 -7.11 6.23
C TRP A 554 16.80 -6.76 5.11
N LEU A 555 16.28 -5.53 5.10
CA LEU A 555 15.32 -5.12 4.07
C LEU A 555 15.93 -5.06 2.66
N ALA A 556 17.17 -4.57 2.53
CA ALA A 556 17.91 -4.59 1.25
C ALA A 556 18.11 -6.02 0.72
N LEU A 557 18.40 -6.98 1.61
CA LEU A 557 18.50 -8.38 1.25
C LEU A 557 17.16 -8.93 0.74
N ILE A 558 16.06 -8.69 1.46
CA ILE A 558 14.73 -9.14 1.03
C ILE A 558 14.37 -8.52 -0.32
N LYS A 559 14.65 -7.23 -0.52
CA LYS A 559 14.43 -6.56 -1.82
C LYS A 559 15.26 -7.20 -2.93
N LYS A 560 16.51 -7.56 -2.68
CA LYS A 560 17.36 -8.25 -3.65
C LYS A 560 16.79 -9.62 -4.04
N VAL A 561 16.36 -10.40 -3.04
CA VAL A 561 15.71 -11.70 -3.25
C VAL A 561 14.42 -11.51 -4.07
N LYS A 562 13.57 -10.57 -3.66
CA LYS A 562 12.32 -10.18 -4.33
C LYS A 562 12.56 -9.81 -5.80
N ASN A 563 13.49 -8.91 -6.07
CA ASN A 563 13.79 -8.47 -7.45
C ASN A 563 14.26 -9.63 -8.32
N SER A 564 15.11 -10.50 -7.77
CA SER A 564 15.63 -11.66 -8.51
C SER A 564 14.53 -12.70 -8.78
N ALA A 565 13.65 -12.93 -7.81
CA ALA A 565 12.46 -13.76 -7.97
C ALA A 565 11.50 -13.17 -9.03
N GLU A 566 11.20 -11.87 -8.97
CA GLU A 566 10.39 -11.18 -9.98
C GLU A 566 10.98 -11.27 -11.37
N GLU A 567 12.31 -11.19 -11.52
CA GLU A 567 12.98 -11.35 -12.81
C GLU A 567 12.77 -12.74 -13.43
N ILE A 568 12.73 -13.78 -12.59
CA ILE A 568 12.43 -15.16 -13.01
C ILE A 568 10.95 -15.26 -13.40
N LEU A 569 10.05 -14.78 -12.54
CA LEU A 569 8.60 -14.85 -12.76
C LEU A 569 8.16 -14.07 -14.00
N LYS A 570 8.79 -12.93 -14.32
CA LYS A 570 8.52 -12.15 -15.55
C LYS A 570 8.82 -12.89 -16.85
N LEU A 571 9.65 -13.94 -16.82
CA LEU A 571 9.90 -14.75 -18.01
C LEU A 571 8.64 -15.53 -18.44
N PHE A 572 7.71 -15.79 -17.51
CA PHE A 572 6.43 -16.43 -17.79
C PHE A 572 5.44 -15.48 -18.47
N ASP A 573 5.38 -14.20 -18.07
CA ASP A 573 4.45 -13.22 -18.66
C ASP A 573 4.68 -13.02 -20.15
N LYS A 574 5.94 -13.01 -20.57
CA LYS A 574 6.29 -12.79 -21.98
C LYS A 574 5.93 -13.99 -22.86
N ALA A 575 5.65 -15.16 -22.30
CA ALA A 575 5.50 -16.44 -23.00
C ALA A 575 4.01 -16.79 -23.32
N ALA A 576 3.13 -15.80 -23.23
CA ALA A 576 1.69 -15.95 -23.24
C ALA A 576 0.99 -16.23 -24.60
N GLY A 577 1.70 -16.55 -25.69
CA GLY A 577 1.07 -16.73 -27.03
C GLY A 577 1.36 -18.06 -27.75
N GLU A 578 0.39 -18.60 -28.50
CA GLU A 578 0.47 -19.92 -29.20
C GLU A 578 1.65 -20.08 -30.18
N LYS A 579 2.13 -19.00 -30.83
CA LYS A 579 3.31 -19.04 -31.70
C LYS A 579 4.63 -19.31 -30.96
N GLN A 580 4.60 -19.39 -29.62
CA GLN A 580 5.78 -19.33 -28.76
C GLN A 580 6.19 -20.67 -28.15
N ARG A 581 5.74 -21.84 -28.62
CA ARG A 581 6.24 -23.13 -28.06
C ARG A 581 7.76 -23.29 -28.19
N ALA A 582 8.35 -22.84 -29.30
CA ALA A 582 9.81 -22.83 -29.49
C ALA A 582 10.49 -21.76 -28.61
N ASP A 583 9.89 -20.58 -28.49
CA ASP A 583 10.31 -19.53 -27.56
C ASP A 583 10.21 -19.97 -26.11
N PHE A 584 9.24 -20.84 -25.78
CA PHE A 584 9.02 -21.41 -24.47
C PHE A 584 10.17 -22.33 -24.10
N LEU A 585 10.56 -23.29 -24.95
CA LEU A 585 11.70 -24.16 -24.66
C LEU A 585 12.98 -23.35 -24.45
N ASN A 586 13.22 -22.33 -25.28
CA ASN A 586 14.36 -21.42 -25.13
C ASN A 586 14.31 -20.61 -23.82
N ARG A 587 13.14 -20.07 -23.45
CA ARG A 587 12.96 -19.33 -22.20
C ARG A 587 12.93 -20.21 -20.97
N ARG A 588 12.48 -21.45 -21.09
CA ARG A 588 12.52 -22.45 -20.02
C ARG A 588 13.96 -22.72 -19.63
N ASP A 589 14.84 -22.90 -20.60
CA ASP A 589 16.26 -23.09 -20.33
C ASP A 589 16.85 -21.82 -19.66
N GLN A 590 16.41 -20.63 -20.06
CA GLN A 590 16.75 -19.37 -19.36
C GLN A 590 16.18 -19.30 -17.93
N ILE A 591 14.95 -19.76 -17.70
CA ILE A 591 14.31 -19.84 -16.37
C ILE A 591 15.11 -20.82 -15.52
N ARG A 592 15.40 -22.03 -16.01
CA ARG A 592 16.21 -23.03 -15.30
C ARG A 592 17.61 -22.50 -15.01
N GLU A 593 18.24 -21.83 -15.96
CA GLU A 593 19.56 -21.22 -15.78
C GLU A 593 19.52 -20.08 -14.75
N LYS A 594 18.52 -19.19 -14.80
CA LYS A 594 18.36 -18.09 -13.84
C LYS A 594 17.98 -18.59 -12.46
N SER A 595 17.04 -19.54 -12.35
CA SER A 595 16.67 -20.20 -11.08
C SER A 595 17.85 -20.95 -10.49
N LYS A 596 18.65 -21.62 -11.33
CA LYS A 596 19.90 -22.25 -10.90
C LYS A 596 20.92 -21.20 -10.46
N LYS A 597 21.15 -20.13 -11.22
CA LYS A 597 22.05 -19.03 -10.81
C LYS A 597 21.56 -18.31 -9.56
N PHE A 598 20.24 -18.23 -9.35
CA PHE A 598 19.63 -17.71 -8.14
C PHE A 598 19.92 -18.65 -6.98
N SER A 599 19.62 -19.95 -7.11
CA SER A 599 19.89 -20.98 -6.08
C SER A 599 21.39 -21.14 -5.78
N ASP A 600 22.22 -21.31 -6.81
CA ASP A 600 23.68 -21.36 -6.73
C ASP A 600 24.24 -20.03 -6.22
N GLY A 601 23.62 -18.92 -6.60
CA GLY A 601 23.88 -17.59 -6.08
C GLY A 601 23.74 -17.61 -4.58
N PHE A 602 22.64 -18.09 -4.02
CA PHE A 602 22.43 -18.22 -2.56
C PHE A 602 23.22 -19.36 -1.90
N LYS A 603 23.62 -20.40 -2.63
CA LYS A 603 24.51 -21.47 -2.13
C LYS A 603 25.97 -21.01 -2.05
N ARG A 604 26.46 -20.28 -3.06
CA ARG A 604 27.83 -19.72 -3.13
C ARG A 604 27.95 -18.40 -2.39
N THR A 605 26.88 -17.61 -2.39
CA THR A 605 26.58 -16.64 -1.34
C THR A 605 25.81 -17.34 -0.22
N GLU A 606 26.30 -18.49 0.25
CA GLU A 606 26.60 -18.51 1.68
C GLU A 606 27.31 -17.18 1.88
N TRP A 607 26.67 -16.18 2.49
CA TRP A 607 27.24 -14.84 2.58
C TRP A 607 28.57 -15.01 3.33
N SER A 608 29.64 -15.34 2.60
CA SER A 608 30.97 -14.85 2.75
C SER A 608 30.81 -13.34 2.57
N LEU A 609 30.18 -12.70 3.55
CA LEU A 609 30.89 -11.67 4.27
C LEU A 609 32.28 -12.25 4.40
N ASP A 610 33.22 -11.75 3.60
CA ASP A 610 34.61 -12.22 3.62
C ASP A 610 34.93 -12.56 5.09
N GLU A 611 35.47 -13.73 5.42
CA GLU A 611 35.71 -14.08 6.85
C GLU A 611 36.50 -12.97 7.57
N LYS A 612 37.19 -12.12 6.79
CA LYS A 612 37.86 -10.90 7.19
C LYS A 612 36.94 -9.70 7.50
N ASP A 613 35.78 -9.59 6.88
CA ASP A 613 34.83 -8.47 7.06
C ASP A 613 33.74 -8.78 8.11
N HIS A 614 33.25 -10.03 8.26
CA HIS A 614 32.29 -10.35 9.34
C HIS A 614 32.36 -11.80 9.92
N PRO A 615 33.34 -12.12 10.78
CA PRO A 615 33.60 -13.49 11.27
C PRO A 615 32.62 -14.11 12.31
N PHE A 616 31.44 -13.53 12.62
CA PHE A 616 30.77 -13.84 13.90
C PHE A 616 29.25 -14.07 13.88
N PHE A 617 28.66 -14.45 12.76
CA PHE A 617 27.33 -15.09 12.84
C PHE A 617 27.55 -16.55 13.26
N ASP A 618 27.13 -16.89 14.49
CA ASP A 618 26.95 -18.29 14.92
C ASP A 618 26.07 -19.01 13.89
N GLU A 619 26.26 -20.31 13.70
CA GLU A 619 25.53 -21.09 12.68
C GLU A 619 24.03 -20.80 12.75
N LYS A 620 23.49 -20.60 13.97
CA LYS A 620 22.07 -20.37 14.28
C LYS A 620 21.50 -19.01 13.86
N ASP A 621 22.33 -17.97 13.72
CA ASP A 621 21.90 -16.58 13.48
C ASP A 621 22.03 -16.12 12.01
N ARG A 622 22.49 -17.01 11.12
CA ARG A 622 22.53 -16.74 9.68
C ARG A 622 21.11 -16.77 9.12
N LEU A 623 20.83 -15.94 8.11
CA LEU A 623 19.71 -16.21 7.22
C LEU A 623 19.96 -17.60 6.62
N PHE A 624 19.33 -18.62 7.18
CA PHE A 624 19.44 -19.97 6.67
C PHE A 624 18.69 -20.06 5.36
N PHE A 625 19.43 -19.90 4.26
CA PHE A 625 19.11 -20.63 3.05
C PHE A 625 19.48 -22.08 3.33
N ASP A 626 18.55 -22.85 3.92
CA ASP A 626 18.78 -24.27 4.20
C ASP A 626 18.82 -25.08 2.89
N THR A 627 19.99 -25.08 2.27
CA THR A 627 20.20 -25.76 1.00
C THR A 627 20.32 -27.27 1.14
N LYS A 628 20.32 -27.83 2.37
CA LYS A 628 20.48 -29.28 2.61
C LYS A 628 19.32 -30.10 2.03
N ALA A 629 18.21 -29.45 1.68
CA ALA A 629 17.05 -30.07 1.05
C ALA A 629 16.74 -29.55 -0.38
N ASN A 630 17.68 -28.87 -1.07
CA ASN A 630 17.41 -28.17 -2.33
C ASN A 630 16.30 -27.09 -2.25
N GLN A 631 15.93 -26.66 -1.04
CA GLN A 631 14.95 -25.61 -0.82
C GLN A 631 15.65 -24.33 -0.36
N ILE A 632 15.22 -23.19 -0.87
CA ILE A 632 15.64 -21.88 -0.39
C ILE A 632 14.57 -21.44 0.60
N THR A 633 14.91 -21.44 1.88
CA THR A 633 14.07 -20.84 2.92
C THR A 633 14.73 -19.56 3.41
N VAL A 634 13.92 -18.59 3.78
CA VAL A 634 14.29 -17.39 4.52
C VAL A 634 13.78 -17.63 5.92
N ARG A 635 14.68 -17.67 6.89
CA ARG A 635 14.32 -17.62 8.31
C ARG A 635 14.50 -16.21 8.82
N VAL A 636 13.64 -15.79 9.73
CA VAL A 636 13.89 -14.59 10.55
C VAL A 636 15.01 -14.98 11.51
N PRO A 637 16.19 -14.34 11.47
CA PRO A 637 17.21 -14.60 12.49
C PRO A 637 16.65 -14.33 13.90
N ASP A 638 17.03 -15.11 14.92
CA ASP A 638 16.63 -14.87 16.33
C ASP A 638 17.01 -13.44 16.78
N ALA A 639 18.11 -12.92 16.23
CA ALA A 639 18.50 -11.53 16.40
C ALA A 639 17.49 -10.53 15.81
N VAL A 640 16.89 -10.84 14.67
CA VAL A 640 15.80 -10.04 14.08
C VAL A 640 14.54 -10.13 14.94
N GLU A 641 14.23 -11.28 15.56
CA GLU A 641 13.11 -11.38 16.54
C GLU A 641 13.33 -10.49 17.77
N THR A 642 14.59 -10.35 18.19
CA THR A 642 14.96 -9.48 19.32
C THR A 642 14.80 -8.00 18.95
N ILE A 643 14.99 -7.64 17.68
CA ILE A 643 14.96 -6.26 17.16
C ILE A 643 13.58 -5.82 16.70
N LEU A 644 12.84 -6.74 16.06
CA LEU A 644 11.44 -6.62 15.72
C LEU A 644 10.62 -6.98 16.96
N ALA A 645 10.92 -6.31 18.08
CA ALA A 645 10.24 -6.39 19.38
C ALA A 645 9.24 -7.54 19.43
N ARG A 646 9.72 -8.76 19.77
CA ARG A 646 9.03 -10.08 19.86
C ARG A 646 7.57 -10.15 19.40
N ASP A 647 6.74 -9.26 19.91
CA ASP A 647 5.39 -8.91 19.47
C ASP A 647 5.13 -8.57 17.97
N LEU A 648 6.09 -8.46 17.05
CA LEU A 648 5.78 -8.14 15.63
C LEU A 648 5.53 -9.36 14.72
N GLU A 649 5.76 -10.61 15.18
CA GLU A 649 5.35 -11.89 14.56
C GLU A 649 5.44 -11.97 13.00
N LEU A 650 6.63 -11.95 12.39
CA LEU A 650 6.76 -11.98 10.93
C LEU A 650 6.50 -13.32 10.21
N GLU A 651 6.07 -14.35 10.95
CA GLU A 651 6.02 -15.73 10.45
C GLU A 651 5.18 -15.87 9.18
N GLU A 652 3.99 -15.27 9.14
CA GLU A 652 3.08 -15.39 7.99
C GLU A 652 3.65 -14.75 6.71
N GLU A 653 4.23 -13.55 6.82
CA GLU A 653 4.86 -12.86 5.69
C GLU A 653 6.06 -13.65 5.17
N ILE A 654 6.87 -14.19 6.07
CA ILE A 654 8.06 -14.95 5.72
C ILE A 654 7.70 -16.30 5.12
N ASP A 655 6.63 -16.94 5.60
CA ASP A 655 6.10 -18.16 5.02
C ASP A 655 5.57 -17.94 3.61
N ALA A 656 4.83 -16.85 3.37
CA ALA A 656 4.42 -16.47 2.02
C ALA A 656 5.65 -16.22 1.13
N PHE A 657 6.66 -15.50 1.63
CA PHE A 657 7.90 -15.28 0.90
C PHE A 657 8.61 -16.60 0.56
N ASN A 658 8.68 -17.53 1.51
CA ASN A 658 9.27 -18.86 1.36
C ASN A 658 8.51 -19.74 0.38
N GLU A 659 7.20 -19.58 0.30
CA GLU A 659 6.37 -20.28 -0.68
C GLU A 659 6.76 -19.90 -2.11
N VAL A 660 6.94 -18.60 -2.38
CA VAL A 660 7.45 -18.11 -3.67
C VAL A 660 8.82 -18.70 -3.99
N LEU A 661 9.71 -18.77 -3.00
CA LEU A 661 11.06 -19.32 -3.18
C LEU A 661 11.04 -20.83 -3.44
N ARG A 662 10.19 -21.58 -2.72
CA ARG A 662 9.97 -23.01 -2.95
C ARG A 662 9.46 -23.26 -4.36
N PHE A 663 8.49 -22.46 -4.81
CA PHE A 663 7.99 -22.52 -6.19
C PHE A 663 9.10 -22.30 -7.22
N ILE A 664 9.93 -21.25 -7.04
CA ILE A 664 11.06 -20.98 -7.95
C ILE A 664 12.07 -22.13 -7.97
N CYS A 665 12.29 -22.81 -6.85
CA CYS A 665 13.15 -23.99 -6.80
C CYS A 665 12.51 -25.18 -7.54
N GLN A 666 11.20 -25.40 -7.37
CA GLN A 666 10.46 -26.47 -8.07
C GLN A 666 10.45 -26.29 -9.59
N LEU A 667 10.48 -25.04 -10.08
CA LEU A 667 10.62 -24.75 -11.52
C LEU A 667 11.92 -25.31 -12.13
N HIS A 668 12.95 -25.59 -11.31
CA HIS A 668 14.16 -26.23 -11.77
C HIS A 668 13.94 -27.70 -12.14
N ASP A 669 13.10 -28.39 -11.36
CA ASP A 669 12.94 -29.84 -11.37
C ASP A 669 11.70 -30.31 -12.17
N SER A 670 10.89 -29.38 -12.68
CA SER A 670 9.62 -29.72 -13.34
C SER A 670 9.76 -30.39 -14.71
N SER A 671 8.76 -31.21 -15.06
CA SER A 671 8.75 -32.06 -16.25
C SER A 671 8.38 -31.29 -17.53
N ASP A 672 8.48 -31.97 -18.68
CA ASP A 672 8.34 -31.36 -20.02
C ASP A 672 6.89 -31.32 -20.54
N SER A 673 5.87 -31.56 -19.69
CA SER A 673 4.48 -31.61 -20.14
C SER A 673 3.87 -30.23 -20.40
N LYS A 674 2.93 -30.15 -21.35
CA LYS A 674 2.30 -28.90 -21.77
C LYS A 674 1.30 -28.40 -20.72
N GLU A 675 0.52 -29.31 -20.13
CA GLU A 675 -0.46 -28.99 -19.09
C GLU A 675 0.22 -28.42 -17.83
N GLU A 676 1.38 -28.96 -17.45
CA GLU A 676 2.16 -28.44 -16.32
C GLU A 676 2.61 -27.00 -16.56
N TRP A 677 2.97 -26.63 -17.80
CA TRP A 677 3.44 -25.27 -18.06
C TRP A 677 2.38 -24.19 -17.82
N PHE A 678 1.15 -24.41 -18.28
CA PHE A 678 0.07 -23.44 -18.04
C PHE A 678 -0.20 -23.27 -16.55
N GLN A 679 -0.15 -24.37 -15.80
CA GLN A 679 -0.23 -24.31 -14.34
C GLN A 679 0.94 -23.50 -13.76
N PHE A 680 2.18 -23.79 -14.15
CA PHE A 680 3.35 -23.03 -13.70
C PHE A 680 3.27 -21.54 -14.04
N ARG A 681 2.73 -21.18 -15.20
CA ARG A 681 2.54 -19.78 -15.56
C ARG A 681 1.52 -19.11 -14.63
N ARG A 682 0.37 -19.74 -14.41
CA ARG A 682 -0.66 -19.25 -13.48
C ARG A 682 -0.06 -19.06 -12.09
N ASP A 683 0.59 -20.09 -11.57
CA ASP A 683 1.27 -20.07 -10.28
C ASP A 683 2.33 -18.95 -10.23
N ALA A 684 3.13 -18.77 -11.29
CA ALA A 684 4.14 -17.72 -11.35
C ALA A 684 3.53 -16.30 -11.25
N GLN A 685 2.39 -16.08 -11.90
CA GLN A 685 1.65 -14.81 -11.83
C GLN A 685 1.03 -14.59 -10.44
N SER A 686 0.52 -15.65 -9.81
CA SER A 686 0.07 -15.70 -8.41
C SER A 686 1.18 -15.28 -7.46
N TYR A 687 2.32 -15.98 -7.54
CA TYR A 687 3.47 -15.75 -6.69
C TYR A 687 4.10 -14.38 -6.92
N ARG A 688 4.03 -13.82 -8.13
CA ARG A 688 4.51 -12.45 -8.41
C ARG A 688 3.67 -11.40 -7.69
N ALA A 689 2.34 -11.53 -7.70
CA ALA A 689 1.46 -10.62 -6.96
C ALA A 689 1.66 -10.76 -5.45
N MET A 690 1.77 -12.00 -4.96
CA MET A 690 2.04 -12.28 -3.56
C MET A 690 3.36 -11.68 -3.08
N LEU A 691 4.42 -11.86 -3.87
CA LEU A 691 5.76 -11.35 -3.57
C LEU A 691 5.79 -9.80 -3.45
N ALA A 692 5.07 -9.10 -4.32
CA ALA A 692 4.96 -7.64 -4.25
C ALA A 692 4.25 -7.17 -2.98
N GLY A 693 3.12 -7.79 -2.64
CA GLY A 693 2.36 -7.50 -1.42
C GLY A 693 3.15 -7.80 -0.15
N THR A 694 3.73 -8.99 -0.06
CA THR A 694 4.53 -9.45 1.10
C THR A 694 5.71 -8.52 1.37
N TYR A 695 6.43 -8.06 0.33
CA TYR A 695 7.53 -7.10 0.51
C TYR A 695 7.07 -5.79 1.17
N ASN A 696 5.95 -5.22 0.70
CA ASN A 696 5.41 -3.97 1.27
C ASN A 696 5.00 -4.14 2.73
N ILE A 697 4.47 -5.31 3.10
CA ILE A 697 4.10 -5.64 4.47
C ILE A 697 5.34 -5.79 5.35
N ILE A 698 6.37 -6.49 4.89
CA ILE A 698 7.66 -6.60 5.59
C ILE A 698 8.29 -5.20 5.80
N GLN A 699 8.25 -4.35 4.78
CA GLN A 699 8.73 -2.97 4.89
C GLN A 699 7.93 -2.19 5.96
N THR A 700 6.61 -2.37 6.00
CA THR A 700 5.75 -1.77 7.04
C THR A 700 6.11 -2.27 8.43
N VAL A 701 6.34 -3.57 8.61
CA VAL A 701 6.74 -4.12 9.91
C VAL A 701 8.08 -3.55 10.37
N CYS A 702 9.05 -3.39 9.47
CA CYS A 702 10.32 -2.73 9.75
C CYS A 702 10.14 -1.26 10.18
N LEU A 703 9.19 -0.56 9.56
CA LEU A 703 8.81 0.79 9.95
C LEU A 703 8.21 0.80 11.37
N CYS A 704 7.26 -0.09 11.66
CA CYS A 704 6.65 -0.22 12.98
C CYS A 704 7.67 -0.53 14.08
N ALA A 705 8.63 -1.43 13.81
CA ALA A 705 9.75 -1.69 14.71
C ALA A 705 10.58 -0.43 14.99
N THR A 706 10.83 0.38 13.96
CA THR A 706 11.56 1.64 14.11
C THR A 706 10.78 2.66 14.91
N LEU A 707 9.46 2.80 14.70
CA LEU A 707 8.59 3.67 15.50
C LEU A 707 8.58 3.24 16.98
N LYS A 708 8.49 1.93 17.27
CA LYS A 708 8.60 1.40 18.63
C LYS A 708 9.96 1.75 19.26
N ARG A 709 11.07 1.58 18.53
CA ARG A 709 12.42 1.95 19.01
C ARG A 709 12.54 3.45 19.29
N LEU A 710 11.95 4.30 18.45
CA LEU A 710 11.92 5.74 18.67
C LEU A 710 11.11 6.10 19.93
N ALA A 711 9.96 5.46 20.13
CA ALA A 711 9.15 5.63 21.33
C ALA A 711 9.90 5.19 22.59
N GLN A 712 10.61 4.06 22.54
CA GLN A 712 11.45 3.57 23.63
C GLN A 712 12.61 4.51 23.92
N SER A 713 13.34 4.93 22.88
CA SER A 713 14.46 5.89 23.00
C SER A 713 14.00 7.22 23.56
N TRP A 714 12.79 7.67 23.21
CA TRP A 714 12.18 8.86 23.79
C TRP A 714 11.84 8.67 25.28
N LYS A 715 11.30 7.51 25.68
CA LYS A 715 11.03 7.18 27.09
C LYS A 715 12.32 7.16 27.92
N GLU A 716 13.38 6.55 27.41
CA GLU A 716 14.73 6.55 28.01
C GLU A 716 15.26 7.98 28.15
N TRP A 717 15.31 8.73 27.04
CA TRP A 717 15.75 10.12 27.04
C TRP A 717 14.97 11.00 28.03
N ARG A 718 13.66 10.78 28.14
CA ARG A 718 12.80 11.53 29.07
C ARG A 718 13.09 11.19 30.53
N ASN A 719 13.47 9.96 30.84
CA ASN A 719 13.87 9.55 32.17
C ASN A 719 15.23 10.16 32.54
N ASP A 720 16.20 10.09 31.62
CA ASP A 720 17.52 10.69 31.80
C ASP A 720 17.45 12.22 31.95
N TRP A 721 16.57 12.89 31.19
CA TRP A 721 16.35 14.32 31.31
C TRP A 721 15.77 14.74 32.68
N ARG A 722 15.05 13.83 33.35
CA ARG A 722 14.46 14.09 34.67
C ARG A 722 15.44 13.85 35.81
N THR A 723 16.43 12.98 35.61
CA THR A 723 17.51 12.82 36.58
C THR A 723 18.38 14.06 36.53
N LEU A 724 18.22 14.96 37.51
CA LEU A 724 19.16 16.07 37.72
C LEU A 724 20.57 15.49 37.80
N PRO A 725 21.59 16.14 37.20
CA PRO A 725 22.97 15.71 37.39
C PRO A 725 23.24 15.64 38.90
N SER A 726 23.74 14.49 39.37
CA SER A 726 24.19 14.37 40.77
C SER A 726 25.19 15.50 41.03
N PRO A 727 25.02 16.27 42.12
CA PRO A 727 25.88 17.41 42.42
C PRO A 727 27.37 17.03 42.51
#